data_AF-A0A4R6YDC7-F1
#
_entry.id   AF-A0A4R6YDC7-F1
#
_cell.length_a   1.000
_cell.length_b   1.000
_cell.length_c   1.000
_cell.angle_alpha   90.00
_cell.angle_beta   90.00
_cell.angle_gamma   90.00
#
_symmetry.space_group_name_H-M   'P 1'
#
loop_
_entity.id
_entity.type
_entity.pdbx_description
1 polymer ?
#
loop_
_entity_poly.entity_id
_entity_poly.type
_entity_poly.pdbx_seq_one_letter_code
_entity_poly.pdbx_strand_id
1 'polypeptide(L)'
;MAKSTRQYVFEGMELIPTALIPFVEKRLETAIKGHWQLEVVQRVQGLRPNSTGNVGWDQQGLLKTMMAFWKEAFATVLGHPERSYVSELLDVRNKLSHNEPFTYDDAERALDSMRRLMEAISAGEVAAEIGKMRDTILRTKFTELARNEERRKSQRLEISVETVAGLLPWREVVEPHQDVATGEFQQAEFAADLAKVHTGSAPAEYRDPKQFFSRTYLTEGLSTLLIGAAKRLAGAGGDPVVELQTNFGGGKTHSMLALYHMAGPTPVQDLSGLDQLLDKQGLSVPKAIRRAVLVGTSRGPQDVLNAEGGRKIRTTWGELAWQLGGPEGFDMVAENDASGIAPGSNLLEALFKTYAPCLILIDEWVAYLRQIYKVEGLPSGSFDANLSFVQSLTEAVKASPGTLLVASLPASQIEVGGEGGQEALARLKQTFSRVESSWRPASQEESYEIVRRRLFKEIPGDKFHHRDNTLKQFAKLYRENANDFPQGCADEDYRRKLEKAYPIHPELFDQLYTSWGSLEKFQRTRGVLRLMAQAIHELWMSGDPSVMIMPGSVSVSSPRVEPELLHYLDVTWQSIIAGDVDGTASTPYKIDQSAPNLNRYSATRRVARTIFMGTAPTHQQQNTGLDDKQINLGVVQPGERPAIFGDALRRLTNQAKFMHADLGRYWYSMSASLNRIAADKAAQIEAALVDVTIDAELGKYVNGLADRGHFDAVQVAPASSAEVPDEAGGVRAVVLGVQHPHNGRDGSDALVEAKDILMQRGSTPRVYRNMLVFIAAESRQLDNLKDAVRASLAWGEIVRDTERLNLTQSDSALAKTQLSEANETMKTRLKEAWCYLHYPTQESAQADWEWVSGKIPAQDGLLARASKKLVAEEGLLVELGPSRLDRDLQKYIWNGKPHLSLKELREFLNRYIYLPRIKSQEVLIKAVQAAVSGILPGPFAYAERWDEKTGTYLGLAISHAGNAVVVIDSDSIIVKPDVAETHRPSPVPPEPTGNPDEATETSGETSGSQNTGGTSESTTTEKRPTRFAGTVMVSAERPARDMHQIVEAIVEQLTIIPGSDVKLRLEIEAEVPSGLDRAKVRTLVENANTLGFIEKSVE
;
A
#
# COMPACT_ATOMS: atom_id res chain seq x y z
N MET A 1 28.23 38.24 11.02
CA MET A 1 27.17 38.02 10.01
C MET A 1 27.80 38.18 8.63
N ALA A 2 27.33 37.47 7.61
CA ALA A 2 27.76 37.73 6.23
C ALA A 2 27.12 39.03 5.72
N LYS A 3 27.84 39.82 4.91
CA LYS A 3 27.27 40.98 4.22
C LYS A 3 26.31 40.52 3.12
N SER A 4 25.20 41.21 2.93
CA SER A 4 24.25 40.91 1.85
C SER A 4 24.77 41.42 0.50
N THR A 5 24.22 40.88 -0.60
CA THR A 5 24.46 41.38 -1.98
C THR A 5 24.27 42.90 -2.07
N ARG A 6 23.13 43.39 -1.56
CA ARG A 6 22.83 44.84 -1.46
C ARG A 6 23.86 45.62 -0.64
N GLN A 7 24.42 45.03 0.42
CA GLN A 7 25.44 45.71 1.23
C GLN A 7 26.76 45.87 0.48
N TYR A 8 27.19 44.89 -0.33
CA TYR A 8 28.36 45.07 -1.19
C TYR A 8 28.11 46.12 -2.28
N VAL A 9 26.92 46.15 -2.89
CA VAL A 9 26.53 47.21 -3.85
C VAL A 9 26.51 48.59 -3.19
N PHE A 10 26.04 48.68 -1.94
CA PHE A 10 26.10 49.91 -1.14
C PHE A 10 27.55 50.37 -0.91
N GLU A 11 28.41 49.48 -0.40
CA GLU A 11 29.81 49.79 -0.12
C GLU A 11 30.59 50.17 -1.40
N GLY A 12 30.29 49.54 -2.54
CA GLY A 12 30.82 49.95 -3.85
C GLY A 12 30.37 51.34 -4.28
N MET A 13 29.09 51.68 -4.10
CA MET A 13 28.56 53.02 -4.41
C MET A 13 29.13 54.12 -3.51
N GLU A 14 29.39 53.84 -2.23
CA GLU A 14 30.02 54.80 -1.31
C GLU A 14 31.50 55.07 -1.64
N LEU A 15 32.19 54.14 -2.29
CA LEU A 15 33.59 54.34 -2.74
C LEU A 15 33.70 55.27 -3.97
N ILE A 16 32.75 55.20 -4.92
CA ILE A 16 32.81 55.93 -6.20
C ILE A 16 33.09 57.43 -6.06
N PRO A 17 32.41 58.21 -5.18
CA PRO A 17 32.65 59.65 -5.06
C PRO A 17 34.11 60.04 -4.79
N THR A 18 34.86 59.22 -4.05
CA THR A 18 36.25 59.51 -3.68
C THR A 18 37.18 59.69 -4.89
N ALA A 19 36.96 58.87 -5.92
CA ALA A 19 37.68 58.96 -7.19
C ALA A 19 36.97 59.86 -8.22
N LEU A 20 35.64 59.86 -8.21
CA LEU A 20 34.85 60.50 -9.28
C LEU A 20 34.77 62.03 -9.12
N ILE A 21 34.73 62.56 -7.89
CA ILE A 21 34.73 64.02 -7.63
C ILE A 21 35.94 64.71 -8.28
N PRO A 22 37.21 64.39 -7.94
CA PRO A 22 38.37 65.12 -8.48
C PRO A 22 38.52 64.96 -10.00
N PHE A 23 38.01 63.87 -10.60
CA PHE A 23 37.94 63.72 -12.04
C PHE A 23 36.87 64.65 -12.66
N VAL A 24 35.66 64.67 -12.10
CA VAL A 24 34.53 65.49 -12.59
C VAL A 24 34.83 66.98 -12.49
N GLU A 25 35.31 67.47 -11.34
CA GLU A 25 35.60 68.89 -11.13
C GLU A 25 36.70 69.39 -12.09
N LYS A 26 37.79 68.64 -12.21
CA LYS A 26 38.90 68.98 -13.13
C LYS A 26 38.47 68.97 -14.60
N ARG A 27 37.55 68.10 -15.00
CA ARG A 27 36.99 68.06 -16.36
C ARG A 27 36.12 69.29 -16.64
N LEU A 28 35.25 69.66 -15.69
CA LEU A 28 34.38 70.82 -15.80
C LEU A 28 35.19 72.13 -15.81
N GLU A 29 36.19 72.27 -14.94
CA GLU A 29 37.13 73.42 -14.92
C GLU A 29 37.93 73.56 -16.22
N THR A 30 38.33 72.45 -16.84
CA THR A 30 39.06 72.48 -18.12
C THR A 30 38.15 72.84 -19.30
N ALA A 31 36.87 72.44 -19.27
CA ALA A 31 35.95 72.55 -20.39
C ALA A 31 35.08 73.84 -20.38
N ILE A 32 34.69 74.32 -19.19
CA ILE A 32 33.71 75.40 -19.02
C ILE A 32 34.42 76.67 -18.56
N LYS A 33 34.37 77.72 -19.37
CA LYS A 33 35.06 78.99 -19.12
C LYS A 33 34.29 79.86 -18.11
N GLY A 34 34.64 79.75 -16.84
CA GLY A 34 34.12 80.61 -15.77
C GLY A 34 33.75 79.81 -14.53
N HIS A 35 32.68 80.21 -13.84
CA HIS A 35 32.18 79.51 -12.66
C HIS A 35 31.31 78.30 -13.05
N TRP A 36 31.95 77.20 -13.45
CA TRP A 36 31.29 75.95 -13.85
C TRP A 36 30.30 75.42 -12.80
N GLN A 37 30.52 75.75 -11.52
CA GLN A 37 29.64 75.39 -10.40
C GLN A 37 28.22 75.93 -10.59
N LEU A 38 28.06 77.13 -11.18
CA LEU A 38 26.75 77.72 -11.45
C LEU A 38 26.01 76.99 -12.58
N GLU A 39 26.72 76.62 -13.66
CA GLU A 39 26.12 75.85 -14.76
C GLU A 39 25.65 74.47 -14.29
N VAL A 40 26.46 73.79 -13.47
CA VAL A 40 26.09 72.48 -12.90
C VAL A 40 24.84 72.57 -12.05
N VAL A 41 24.76 73.54 -11.13
CA VAL A 41 23.58 73.72 -10.25
C VAL A 41 22.33 74.14 -11.04
N GLN A 42 22.47 74.87 -12.15
CA GLN A 42 21.34 75.20 -13.03
C GLN A 42 20.87 74.00 -13.88
N ARG A 43 21.80 73.18 -14.40
CA ARG A 43 21.52 72.11 -15.37
C ARG A 43 21.19 70.76 -14.73
N VAL A 44 21.60 70.53 -13.47
CA VAL A 44 21.43 69.25 -12.75
C VAL A 44 20.58 69.45 -11.50
N GLN A 45 19.28 69.16 -11.62
CA GLN A 45 18.34 69.27 -10.51
C GLN A 45 18.70 68.35 -9.33
N GLY A 46 18.82 68.95 -8.15
CA GLY A 46 19.05 68.29 -6.86
C GLY A 46 20.32 68.74 -6.13
N LEU A 47 21.33 69.22 -6.87
CA LEU A 47 22.57 69.74 -6.28
C LEU A 47 22.34 71.07 -5.57
N ARG A 48 23.04 71.28 -4.45
CA ARG A 48 23.08 72.55 -3.71
C ARG A 48 24.54 72.95 -3.44
N PRO A 49 24.90 74.24 -3.54
CA PRO A 49 26.19 74.70 -3.04
C PRO A 49 26.22 74.60 -1.51
N ASN A 50 27.39 74.26 -0.95
CA ASN A 50 27.63 74.30 0.48
C ASN A 50 27.93 75.74 0.95
N SER A 51 28.06 75.95 2.27
CA SER A 51 28.32 77.27 2.87
C SER A 51 29.66 77.92 2.48
N THR A 52 30.54 77.18 1.80
CA THR A 52 31.81 77.67 1.23
C THR A 52 31.76 77.89 -0.29
N GLY A 53 30.62 77.67 -0.94
CA GLY A 53 30.42 77.88 -2.38
C GLY A 53 30.76 76.68 -3.29
N ASN A 54 31.22 75.56 -2.72
CA ASN A 54 31.53 74.35 -3.47
C ASN A 54 30.27 73.51 -3.68
N VAL A 55 30.23 72.70 -4.75
CA VAL A 55 29.09 71.82 -5.06
C VAL A 55 29.01 70.68 -4.03
N GLY A 56 27.85 70.50 -3.39
CA GLY A 56 27.60 69.37 -2.51
C GLY A 56 27.36 68.09 -3.32
N TRP A 57 28.43 67.38 -3.65
CA TRP A 57 28.37 66.15 -4.46
C TRP A 57 27.77 64.96 -3.68
N ASP A 58 26.71 64.36 -4.24
CA ASP A 58 26.28 62.99 -3.93
C ASP A 58 26.50 62.07 -5.15
N GLN A 59 26.38 60.76 -4.94
CA GLN A 59 26.51 59.74 -5.99
C GLN A 59 25.62 60.03 -7.22
N GLN A 60 24.37 60.45 -7.01
CA GLN A 60 23.44 60.70 -8.11
C GLN A 60 23.75 62.00 -8.84
N GLY A 61 24.10 63.06 -8.11
CA GLY A 61 24.52 64.35 -8.66
C GLY A 61 25.78 64.23 -9.52
N LEU A 62 26.78 63.46 -9.08
CA LEU A 62 27.98 63.17 -9.87
C LEU A 62 27.66 62.49 -11.21
N LEU A 63 26.95 61.35 -11.15
CA LEU A 63 26.60 60.57 -12.34
C LEU A 63 25.66 61.34 -13.28
N LYS A 64 24.70 62.11 -12.74
CA LYS A 64 23.84 63.03 -13.51
C LYS A 64 24.66 64.13 -14.18
N THR A 65 25.64 64.73 -13.51
CA THR A 65 26.50 65.77 -14.10
C THR A 65 27.37 65.22 -15.23
N MET A 66 27.95 64.03 -15.07
CA MET A 66 28.64 63.36 -16.16
C MET A 66 27.74 63.15 -17.38
N MET A 67 26.50 62.69 -17.17
CA MET A 67 25.54 62.49 -18.26
C MET A 67 25.07 63.82 -18.90
N ALA A 68 24.87 64.87 -18.11
CA ALA A 68 24.34 66.16 -18.55
C ALA A 68 25.34 67.02 -19.32
N PHE A 69 26.63 66.91 -18.98
CA PHE A 69 27.75 67.61 -19.65
C PHE A 69 28.61 66.65 -20.47
N TRP A 70 28.06 65.50 -20.91
CA TRP A 70 28.85 64.44 -21.54
C TRP A 70 29.60 64.93 -22.78
N LYS A 71 28.94 65.68 -23.66
CA LYS A 71 29.56 66.19 -24.90
C LYS A 71 30.58 67.30 -24.62
N GLU A 72 30.30 68.10 -23.61
CA GLU A 72 31.02 69.32 -23.27
C GLU A 72 32.33 69.03 -22.51
N ALA A 73 32.31 68.11 -21.54
CA ALA A 73 33.42 67.91 -20.60
C ALA A 73 34.02 66.49 -20.60
N PHE A 74 33.31 65.46 -21.07
CA PHE A 74 33.71 64.06 -20.87
C PHE A 74 34.02 63.26 -22.14
N ALA A 75 33.31 63.51 -23.25
CA ALA A 75 33.41 62.79 -24.52
C ALA A 75 34.78 62.91 -25.23
N THR A 76 35.66 63.79 -24.75
CA THR A 76 37.03 63.95 -25.24
C THR A 76 38.01 62.94 -24.64
N VAL A 77 37.62 62.22 -23.57
CA VAL A 77 38.48 61.23 -22.88
C VAL A 77 37.72 59.96 -22.47
N LEU A 78 36.40 60.00 -22.29
CA LEU A 78 35.55 58.82 -22.05
C LEU A 78 34.69 58.52 -23.28
N GLY A 79 34.59 57.25 -23.64
CA GLY A 79 33.91 56.78 -24.86
C GLY A 79 32.43 56.47 -24.66
N HIS A 80 31.84 55.78 -25.65
CA HIS A 80 30.45 55.34 -25.56
C HIS A 80 30.22 54.28 -24.45
N PRO A 81 31.09 53.26 -24.24
CA PRO A 81 30.88 52.27 -23.19
C PRO A 81 30.81 52.89 -21.79
N GLU A 82 31.69 53.86 -21.50
CA GLU A 82 31.77 54.55 -20.22
C GLU A 82 30.51 55.37 -19.94
N ARG A 83 29.92 55.97 -20.99
CA ARG A 83 28.61 56.63 -20.89
C ARG A 83 27.50 55.64 -20.53
N SER A 84 27.54 54.44 -21.10
CA SER A 84 26.58 53.38 -20.76
C SER A 84 26.76 52.89 -19.31
N TYR A 85 28.01 52.76 -18.82
CA TYR A 85 28.25 52.46 -17.40
C TYR A 85 27.71 53.55 -16.48
N VAL A 86 27.91 54.85 -16.79
CA VAL A 86 27.32 55.95 -16.01
C VAL A 86 25.78 55.91 -16.01
N SER A 87 25.16 55.49 -17.12
CA SER A 87 23.71 55.29 -17.18
C SER A 87 23.24 54.12 -16.31
N GLU A 88 23.91 52.96 -16.41
CA GLU A 88 23.58 51.76 -15.64
C GLU A 88 23.76 51.98 -14.13
N LEU A 89 24.77 52.75 -13.73
CA LEU A 89 25.02 53.11 -12.33
C LEU A 89 24.01 54.11 -11.76
N LEU A 90 23.36 54.94 -12.58
CA LEU A 90 22.21 55.74 -12.14
C LEU A 90 21.04 54.83 -11.74
N ASP A 91 20.75 53.78 -12.52
CA ASP A 91 19.69 52.82 -12.22
C ASP A 91 20.04 51.95 -11.01
N VAL A 92 21.27 51.47 -10.89
CA VAL A 92 21.78 50.78 -9.68
C VAL A 92 21.62 51.65 -8.44
N ARG A 93 22.01 52.94 -8.50
CA ARG A 93 21.81 53.89 -7.38
C ARG A 93 20.33 54.06 -7.07
N ASN A 94 19.47 54.23 -8.08
CA ASN A 94 18.03 54.40 -7.89
C ASN A 94 17.43 53.20 -7.13
N LYS A 95 17.65 51.96 -7.63
CA LYS A 95 17.24 50.71 -6.96
C LYS A 95 17.75 50.61 -5.53
N LEU A 96 19.05 50.90 -5.33
CA LEU A 96 19.67 50.91 -4.01
C LEU A 96 18.97 51.88 -3.05
N SER A 97 18.64 53.09 -3.51
CA SER A 97 17.93 54.10 -2.71
C SER A 97 16.44 53.80 -2.45
N HIS A 98 15.81 52.94 -3.26
CA HIS A 98 14.45 52.43 -3.01
C HIS A 98 14.41 51.16 -2.14
N ASN A 99 15.55 50.74 -1.57
CA ASN A 99 15.71 49.49 -0.80
C ASN A 99 15.39 48.20 -1.58
N GLU A 100 15.50 48.22 -2.91
CA GLU A 100 15.28 47.02 -3.72
C GLU A 100 16.32 45.92 -3.43
N PRO A 101 15.94 44.63 -3.50
CA PRO A 101 16.87 43.52 -3.39
C PRO A 101 17.72 43.39 -4.67
N PHE A 102 18.96 42.93 -4.49
CA PHE A 102 19.86 42.58 -5.60
C PHE A 102 20.10 41.07 -5.56
N THR A 103 19.93 40.37 -6.69
CA THR A 103 20.44 39.00 -6.83
C THR A 103 21.98 38.98 -6.83
N TYR A 104 22.58 37.80 -6.78
CA TYR A 104 24.04 37.68 -6.94
C TYR A 104 24.51 38.20 -8.31
N ASP A 105 23.70 38.05 -9.35
CA ASP A 105 24.05 38.51 -10.70
C ASP A 105 23.82 40.02 -10.88
N ASP A 106 22.74 40.59 -10.33
CA ASP A 106 22.56 42.05 -10.30
C ASP A 106 23.72 42.74 -9.56
N ALA A 107 24.17 42.15 -8.44
CA ALA A 107 25.22 42.71 -7.60
C ALA A 107 26.63 42.51 -8.20
N GLU A 108 26.90 41.37 -8.84
CA GLU A 108 28.13 41.17 -9.63
C GLU A 108 28.21 42.19 -10.77
N ARG A 109 27.12 42.33 -11.53
CA ARG A 109 27.05 43.23 -12.68
C ARG A 109 27.21 44.69 -12.26
N ALA A 110 26.51 45.11 -11.20
CA ALA A 110 26.64 46.43 -10.63
C ALA A 110 28.10 46.75 -10.28
N LEU A 111 28.77 45.87 -9.53
CA LEU A 111 30.18 46.06 -9.13
C LEU A 111 31.14 46.04 -10.33
N ASP A 112 30.91 45.23 -11.36
CA ASP A 112 31.75 45.25 -12.57
C ASP A 112 31.60 46.58 -13.36
N SER A 113 30.39 47.11 -13.48
CA SER A 113 30.14 48.42 -14.09
C SER A 113 30.74 49.58 -13.29
N MET A 114 30.75 49.50 -11.94
CA MET A 114 31.49 50.44 -11.09
C MET A 114 33.00 50.34 -11.34
N ARG A 115 33.56 49.12 -11.29
CA ARG A 115 35.00 48.83 -11.49
C ARG A 115 35.49 49.39 -12.82
N ARG A 116 34.78 49.11 -13.92
CA ARG A 116 35.14 49.60 -15.27
C ARG A 116 35.14 51.12 -15.37
N LEU A 117 34.18 51.80 -14.74
CA LEU A 117 34.17 53.26 -14.71
C LEU A 117 35.36 53.82 -13.93
N MET A 118 35.75 53.19 -12.82
CA MET A 118 36.95 53.57 -12.06
C MET A 118 38.24 53.32 -12.86
N GLU A 119 38.33 52.21 -13.58
CA GLU A 119 39.45 51.91 -14.49
C GLU A 119 39.57 52.95 -15.61
N ALA A 120 38.45 53.33 -16.23
CA ALA A 120 38.41 54.33 -17.30
C ALA A 120 38.86 55.74 -16.87
N ILE A 121 38.67 56.11 -15.59
CA ILE A 121 39.20 57.36 -15.01
C ILE A 121 40.61 57.20 -14.38
N SER A 122 41.25 56.04 -14.54
CA SER A 122 42.55 55.67 -13.95
C SER A 122 42.59 55.58 -12.41
N ALA A 123 41.44 55.41 -11.76
CA ALA A 123 41.32 55.25 -10.31
C ALA A 123 41.56 53.79 -9.85
N GLY A 124 42.77 53.29 -10.11
CA GLY A 124 43.13 51.88 -9.95
C GLY A 124 42.95 51.29 -8.55
N GLU A 125 43.16 52.09 -7.50
CA GLU A 125 42.98 51.63 -6.10
C GLU A 125 41.51 51.33 -5.79
N VAL A 126 40.61 52.27 -6.11
CA VAL A 126 39.16 52.11 -5.92
C VAL A 126 38.60 50.99 -6.81
N ALA A 127 39.08 50.88 -8.06
CA ALA A 127 38.76 49.76 -8.93
C ALA A 127 39.16 48.41 -8.32
N ALA A 128 40.34 48.31 -7.70
CA ALA A 128 40.81 47.09 -7.06
C ALA A 128 40.00 46.73 -5.80
N GLU A 129 39.50 47.70 -5.04
CA GLU A 129 38.63 47.44 -3.88
C GLU A 129 37.24 46.92 -4.31
N ILE A 130 36.63 47.56 -5.30
CA ILE A 130 35.36 47.12 -5.89
C ILE A 130 35.51 45.74 -6.55
N GLY A 131 36.67 45.47 -7.17
CA GLY A 131 37.04 44.14 -7.66
C GLY A 131 37.05 43.06 -6.58
N LYS A 132 37.61 43.32 -5.39
CA LYS A 132 37.58 42.38 -4.25
C LYS A 132 36.15 42.09 -3.79
N MET A 133 35.27 43.08 -3.79
CA MET A 133 33.84 42.89 -3.46
C MET A 133 33.15 41.99 -4.48
N ARG A 134 33.36 42.25 -5.79
CA ARG A 134 32.83 41.45 -6.91
C ARG A 134 33.30 39.99 -6.84
N ASP A 135 34.60 39.76 -6.63
CA ASP A 135 35.16 38.42 -6.48
C ASP A 135 34.61 37.68 -5.25
N THR A 136 34.29 38.40 -4.18
CA THR A 136 33.66 37.83 -2.97
C THR A 136 32.22 37.42 -3.24
N ILE A 137 31.46 38.20 -4.02
CA ILE A 137 30.13 37.81 -4.50
C ILE A 137 30.19 36.57 -5.38
N LEU A 138 31.10 36.52 -6.36
CA LEU A 138 31.28 35.36 -7.24
C LEU A 138 31.63 34.09 -6.44
N ARG A 139 32.59 34.17 -5.51
CA ARG A 139 32.94 33.04 -4.62
C ARG A 139 31.76 32.58 -3.77
N THR A 140 30.94 33.50 -3.27
CA THR A 140 29.75 33.18 -2.48
C THR A 140 28.71 32.46 -3.35
N LYS A 141 28.39 33.00 -4.54
CA LYS A 141 27.49 32.35 -5.52
C LYS A 141 27.95 30.94 -5.88
N PHE A 142 29.23 30.74 -6.22
CA PHE A 142 29.77 29.41 -6.53
C PHE A 142 29.74 28.46 -5.32
N THR A 143 29.97 28.95 -4.11
CA THR A 143 29.90 28.13 -2.88
C THR A 143 28.46 27.71 -2.55
N GLU A 144 27.46 28.57 -2.79
CA GLU A 144 26.05 28.23 -2.60
C GLU A 144 25.49 27.32 -3.71
N LEU A 145 25.94 27.50 -4.96
CA LEU A 145 25.65 26.56 -6.04
C LEU A 145 26.25 25.18 -5.75
N ALA A 146 27.52 25.10 -5.37
CA ALA A 146 28.18 23.86 -4.95
C ALA A 146 27.46 23.21 -3.77
N ARG A 147 27.08 23.98 -2.74
CA ARG A 147 26.29 23.46 -1.60
C ARG A 147 24.88 22.99 -1.97
N ASN A 148 24.25 23.58 -3.00
CA ASN A 148 22.97 23.10 -3.49
C ASN A 148 23.12 21.83 -4.35
N GLU A 149 24.21 21.68 -5.10
CA GLU A 149 24.56 20.39 -5.71
C GLU A 149 24.91 19.33 -4.66
N GLU A 150 25.72 19.65 -3.65
CA GLU A 150 26.05 18.75 -2.55
C GLU A 150 24.80 18.35 -1.77
N ARG A 151 23.87 19.28 -1.52
CA ARG A 151 22.57 18.95 -0.91
C ARG A 151 21.76 18.00 -1.76
N ARG A 152 21.67 18.23 -3.08
CA ARG A 152 21.04 17.29 -4.04
C ARG A 152 21.72 15.91 -4.01
N LYS A 153 23.05 15.86 -4.06
CA LYS A 153 23.86 14.63 -3.97
C LYS A 153 23.78 13.93 -2.59
N SER A 154 23.47 14.66 -1.52
CA SER A 154 23.37 14.12 -0.15
C SER A 154 22.02 13.49 0.17
N GLN A 155 20.95 13.87 -0.55
CA GLN A 155 19.66 13.21 -0.46
C GLN A 155 19.67 11.94 -1.32
N ARG A 156 20.02 10.80 -0.70
CA ARG A 156 19.98 9.47 -1.32
C ARG A 156 18.56 9.06 -1.76
N LEU A 157 18.15 9.56 -2.90
CA LEU A 157 16.97 9.14 -3.66
C LEU A 157 17.32 8.08 -4.73
N GLU A 158 18.60 7.87 -5.00
CA GLU A 158 19.14 6.84 -5.88
C GLU A 158 18.53 5.46 -5.60
N ILE A 159 18.33 4.67 -6.66
CA ILE A 159 18.10 3.23 -6.56
C ILE A 159 19.44 2.50 -6.77
N SER A 160 19.63 1.40 -6.05
CA SER A 160 20.77 0.50 -6.28
C SER A 160 20.37 -0.66 -7.18
N VAL A 161 21.33 -1.20 -7.91
CA VAL A 161 21.19 -2.29 -8.88
C VAL A 161 22.48 -3.11 -8.82
N GLU A 162 22.41 -4.43 -8.99
CA GLU A 162 23.60 -5.25 -9.28
C GLU A 162 23.41 -5.91 -10.64
N THR A 163 24.43 -5.80 -11.49
CA THR A 163 24.39 -6.27 -12.88
C THR A 163 25.46 -7.32 -13.12
N VAL A 164 25.29 -8.15 -14.17
CA VAL A 164 26.36 -9.06 -14.61
C VAL A 164 27.61 -8.26 -14.99
N ALA A 165 28.76 -8.63 -14.43
CA ALA A 165 30.03 -7.98 -14.71
C ALA A 165 30.32 -7.92 -16.22
N GLY A 166 30.60 -6.71 -16.74
CA GLY A 166 30.78 -6.46 -18.18
C GLY A 166 29.52 -5.94 -18.90
N LEU A 167 28.41 -5.75 -18.20
CA LEU A 167 27.32 -4.87 -18.66
C LEU A 167 27.60 -3.43 -18.21
N LEU A 168 27.35 -2.45 -19.09
CA LEU A 168 27.43 -1.02 -18.78
C LEU A 168 26.03 -0.45 -18.49
N PRO A 169 25.90 0.54 -17.59
CA PRO A 169 24.67 1.31 -17.45
C PRO A 169 24.25 1.94 -18.78
N TRP A 170 22.94 2.11 -19.04
CA TRP A 170 22.47 2.65 -20.31
C TRP A 170 23.06 4.04 -20.63
N ARG A 171 23.31 4.83 -19.58
CA ARG A 171 23.91 6.18 -19.63
C ARG A 171 25.32 6.20 -20.22
N GLU A 172 26.06 5.10 -20.14
CA GLU A 172 27.39 4.96 -20.73
C GLU A 172 27.33 4.48 -22.19
N VAL A 173 26.22 3.83 -22.59
CA VAL A 173 26.00 3.30 -23.94
C VAL A 173 25.39 4.35 -24.87
N VAL A 174 24.41 5.12 -24.40
CA VAL A 174 23.64 6.09 -25.21
C VAL A 174 23.36 7.37 -24.44
N GLU A 175 23.49 8.51 -25.13
CA GLU A 175 23.32 9.85 -24.57
C GLU A 175 21.95 10.44 -24.93
N PRO A 176 21.21 11.08 -24.00
CA PRO A 176 20.03 11.88 -24.34
C PRO A 176 20.39 13.07 -25.24
N HIS A 177 19.40 13.64 -25.95
CA HIS A 177 19.59 14.95 -26.62
C HIS A 177 19.80 16.06 -25.58
N GLN A 178 20.44 17.15 -25.97
CA GLN A 178 20.90 18.18 -25.04
C GLN A 178 19.77 18.85 -24.25
N ASP A 179 18.61 19.08 -24.88
CA ASP A 179 17.38 19.62 -24.30
C ASP A 179 16.79 18.72 -23.20
N VAL A 180 16.89 17.40 -23.36
CA VAL A 180 16.54 16.39 -22.35
C VAL A 180 17.63 16.32 -21.27
N ALA A 181 18.91 16.38 -21.66
CA ALA A 181 20.04 16.32 -20.74
C ALA A 181 20.10 17.51 -19.76
N THR A 182 19.89 18.75 -20.24
CA THR A 182 19.80 19.95 -19.38
C THR A 182 18.45 20.05 -18.67
N GLY A 183 17.41 19.40 -19.20
CA GLY A 183 16.05 19.47 -18.68
C GLY A 183 15.39 20.83 -18.92
N GLU A 184 15.82 21.51 -19.98
CA GLU A 184 15.25 22.76 -20.51
C GLU A 184 14.10 22.51 -21.49
N PHE A 185 13.94 21.26 -21.95
CA PHE A 185 12.79 20.68 -22.68
C PHE A 185 11.49 21.49 -22.51
N GLN A 186 11.04 22.17 -23.58
CA GLN A 186 9.79 22.94 -23.55
C GLN A 186 8.64 22.18 -24.22
N GLN A 187 7.46 22.24 -23.61
CA GLN A 187 6.25 21.58 -24.11
C GLN A 187 5.85 22.06 -25.53
N ALA A 188 6.30 23.24 -25.95
CA ALA A 188 6.11 23.79 -27.29
C ALA A 188 6.99 23.13 -28.37
N GLU A 189 8.16 22.60 -28.01
CA GLU A 189 9.14 22.02 -28.96
C GLU A 189 8.70 20.64 -29.49
N PHE A 190 7.60 20.10 -28.99
CA PHE A 190 6.98 18.87 -29.49
C PHE A 190 5.66 19.11 -30.25
N ALA A 191 5.28 20.38 -30.42
CA ALA A 191 4.22 20.78 -31.33
C ALA A 191 4.81 21.15 -32.70
N ALA A 192 4.82 20.18 -33.62
CA ALA A 192 5.07 20.45 -35.03
C ALA A 192 4.10 21.53 -35.53
N ASP A 193 4.61 22.61 -36.12
CA ASP A 193 3.84 23.78 -36.53
C ASP A 193 4.22 24.15 -37.98
N LEU A 194 3.36 23.76 -38.92
CA LEU A 194 3.60 23.94 -40.36
C LEU A 194 3.62 25.42 -40.76
N ALA A 195 2.85 26.29 -40.09
CA ALA A 195 2.86 27.73 -40.35
C ALA A 195 4.19 28.37 -39.90
N LYS A 196 4.72 27.97 -38.73
CA LYS A 196 6.04 28.43 -38.27
C LYS A 196 7.19 27.91 -39.13
N VAL A 197 7.11 26.69 -39.66
CA VAL A 197 8.13 26.18 -40.61
C VAL A 197 8.05 26.91 -41.94
N HIS A 198 6.85 27.10 -42.50
CA HIS A 198 6.65 27.84 -43.75
C HIS A 198 7.14 29.29 -43.66
N THR A 199 6.89 29.97 -42.54
CA THR A 199 7.37 31.35 -42.27
C THR A 199 8.83 31.41 -41.79
N GLY A 200 9.52 30.28 -41.65
CA GLY A 200 10.92 30.22 -41.18
C GLY A 200 11.12 30.55 -39.69
N SER A 201 10.05 30.71 -38.91
CA SER A 201 10.07 31.07 -37.48
C SER A 201 10.14 29.87 -36.52
N ALA A 202 10.05 28.63 -37.03
CA ALA A 202 10.13 27.42 -36.22
C ALA A 202 11.54 27.12 -35.67
N PRO A 203 11.65 26.31 -34.59
CA PRO A 203 12.92 25.76 -34.11
C PRO A 203 13.70 25.02 -35.19
N ALA A 204 15.04 25.01 -35.06
CA ALA A 204 15.94 24.44 -36.06
C ALA A 204 15.59 22.99 -36.42
N GLU A 205 15.24 22.15 -35.44
CA GLU A 205 14.87 20.74 -35.64
C GLU A 205 13.60 20.47 -36.46
N TYR A 206 12.70 21.46 -36.62
CA TYR A 206 11.57 21.37 -37.56
C TYR A 206 11.81 22.17 -38.84
N ARG A 207 12.68 23.18 -38.82
CA ARG A 207 12.93 24.09 -39.94
C ARG A 207 14.04 23.61 -40.88
N ASP A 208 15.08 22.97 -40.34
CA ASP A 208 16.18 22.37 -41.09
C ASP A 208 15.77 20.94 -41.55
N PRO A 209 15.68 20.68 -42.87
CA PRO A 209 15.33 19.36 -43.39
C PRO A 209 16.23 18.23 -42.90
N LYS A 210 17.54 18.47 -42.71
CA LYS A 210 18.50 17.44 -42.31
C LYS A 210 18.29 17.05 -40.85
N GLN A 211 18.12 18.04 -39.98
CA GLN A 211 17.80 17.82 -38.56
C GLN A 211 16.44 17.16 -38.39
N PHE A 212 15.43 17.58 -39.16
CA PHE A 212 14.11 16.97 -39.17
C PHE A 212 14.16 15.49 -39.53
N PHE A 213 14.77 15.12 -40.67
CA PHE A 213 14.82 13.71 -41.09
C PHE A 213 15.69 12.85 -40.17
N SER A 214 16.78 13.38 -39.59
CA SER A 214 17.59 12.63 -38.60
C SER A 214 16.83 12.30 -37.30
N ARG A 215 15.94 13.19 -36.83
CA ARG A 215 15.09 12.99 -35.63
C ARG A 215 13.81 12.21 -35.93
N THR A 216 13.44 12.07 -37.20
CA THR A 216 12.23 11.35 -37.64
C THR A 216 12.50 9.84 -37.74
N TYR A 217 11.47 9.04 -37.45
CA TYR A 217 11.42 7.61 -37.82
C TYR A 217 10.45 7.43 -38.98
N LEU A 218 10.89 6.78 -40.06
CA LEU A 218 10.07 6.55 -41.25
C LEU A 218 9.17 5.31 -41.03
N THR A 219 7.98 5.55 -40.47
CA THR A 219 6.94 4.51 -40.28
C THR A 219 6.44 3.95 -41.60
N GLU A 220 5.74 2.81 -41.59
CA GLU A 220 5.10 2.25 -42.79
C GLU A 220 4.14 3.26 -43.45
N GLY A 221 3.32 3.93 -42.64
CA GLY A 221 2.37 4.95 -43.09
C GLY A 221 3.04 6.21 -43.65
N LEU A 222 4.09 6.72 -42.99
CA LEU A 222 4.85 7.87 -43.48
C LEU A 222 5.65 7.53 -44.74
N SER A 223 6.24 6.33 -44.79
CA SER A 223 6.96 5.83 -45.95
C SER A 223 6.04 5.68 -47.17
N THR A 224 4.84 5.13 -46.97
CA THR A 224 3.82 5.00 -48.02
C THR A 224 3.38 6.36 -48.54
N LEU A 225 3.17 7.34 -47.64
CA LEU A 225 2.84 8.72 -48.00
C LEU A 225 3.95 9.38 -48.85
N LEU A 226 5.21 9.25 -48.44
CA LEU A 226 6.36 9.83 -49.14
C LEU A 226 6.58 9.17 -50.52
N ILE A 227 6.43 7.84 -50.61
CA ILE A 227 6.48 7.09 -51.89
C ILE A 227 5.34 7.52 -52.83
N GLY A 228 4.10 7.61 -52.32
CA GLY A 228 2.94 8.05 -53.11
C GLY A 228 3.10 9.49 -53.63
N ALA A 229 3.56 10.38 -52.76
CA ALA A 229 3.83 11.76 -53.11
C ALA A 229 4.98 11.93 -54.12
N ALA A 230 6.08 11.17 -53.95
CA ALA A 230 7.18 11.16 -54.92
C ALA A 230 6.70 10.70 -56.31
N LYS A 231 5.88 9.65 -56.39
CA LYS A 231 5.23 9.22 -57.64
C LYS A 231 4.37 10.32 -58.24
N ARG A 232 3.48 10.94 -57.45
CA ARG A 232 2.54 11.98 -57.92
C ARG A 232 3.27 13.21 -58.48
N LEU A 233 4.26 13.71 -57.75
CA LEU A 233 5.03 14.89 -58.12
C LEU A 233 5.95 14.62 -59.34
N ALA A 234 6.48 13.40 -59.47
CA ALA A 234 7.25 12.97 -60.65
C ALA A 234 6.39 12.60 -61.87
N GLY A 235 5.05 12.63 -61.76
CA GLY A 235 4.14 12.21 -62.83
C GLY A 235 4.04 10.69 -63.06
N ALA A 236 4.63 9.88 -62.17
CA ALA A 236 4.73 8.42 -62.26
C ALA A 236 3.53 7.69 -61.63
N GLY A 237 2.32 8.23 -61.79
CA GLY A 237 1.11 7.77 -61.10
C GLY A 237 1.05 8.28 -59.64
N GLY A 238 0.37 7.56 -58.76
CA GLY A 238 0.15 7.98 -57.37
C GLY A 238 -1.07 8.89 -57.18
N ASP A 239 -1.57 8.92 -55.95
CA ASP A 239 -2.87 9.49 -55.59
C ASP A 239 -2.88 11.02 -55.64
N PRO A 240 -3.97 11.66 -56.11
CA PRO A 240 -4.05 13.11 -56.26
C PRO A 240 -4.38 13.83 -54.93
N VAL A 241 -5.14 13.18 -54.05
CA VAL A 241 -5.68 13.75 -52.82
C VAL A 241 -5.48 12.73 -51.70
N VAL A 242 -4.83 13.15 -50.62
CA VAL A 242 -4.60 12.31 -49.43
C VAL A 242 -5.19 12.99 -48.20
N GLU A 243 -6.04 12.27 -47.47
CA GLU A 243 -6.54 12.71 -46.16
C GLU A 243 -5.65 12.14 -45.05
N LEU A 244 -5.12 13.01 -44.20
CA LEU A 244 -4.42 12.62 -42.98
C LEU A 244 -5.39 12.59 -41.81
N GLN A 245 -5.91 11.40 -41.49
CA GLN A 245 -6.64 11.11 -40.26
C GLN A 245 -5.68 10.57 -39.19
N THR A 246 -5.86 10.97 -37.92
CA THR A 246 -5.11 10.39 -36.79
C THR A 246 -6.02 9.97 -35.65
N ASN A 247 -6.10 8.66 -35.40
CA ASN A 247 -6.76 8.10 -34.21
C ASN A 247 -5.93 8.29 -32.91
N PHE A 248 -4.73 8.85 -33.03
CA PHE A 248 -3.75 9.04 -31.96
C PHE A 248 -3.13 10.44 -32.12
N GLY A 249 -3.19 11.27 -31.07
CA GLY A 249 -2.73 12.66 -31.14
C GLY A 249 -1.24 12.79 -31.47
N GLY A 250 -0.93 13.51 -32.55
CA GLY A 250 0.42 13.71 -33.08
C GLY A 250 0.71 12.85 -34.30
N GLY A 251 0.80 13.46 -35.49
CA GLY A 251 1.16 12.77 -36.73
C GLY A 251 0.87 13.54 -38.02
N LYS A 252 -0.29 14.21 -38.10
CA LYS A 252 -0.77 14.94 -39.31
C LYS A 252 0.24 16.01 -39.77
N THR A 253 0.44 17.05 -38.95
CA THR A 253 1.38 18.16 -39.22
C THR A 253 2.82 17.69 -39.39
N HIS A 254 3.26 16.65 -38.67
CA HIS A 254 4.61 16.08 -38.83
C HIS A 254 4.78 15.39 -40.20
N SER A 255 3.78 14.66 -40.66
CA SER A 255 3.77 14.04 -41.99
C SER A 255 3.72 15.09 -43.11
N MET A 256 2.97 16.18 -42.88
CA MET A 256 3.00 17.36 -43.77
C MET A 256 4.37 18.05 -43.80
N LEU A 257 5.09 18.13 -42.67
CA LEU A 257 6.46 18.66 -42.64
C LEU A 257 7.44 17.77 -43.42
N ALA A 258 7.32 16.44 -43.32
CA ALA A 258 8.13 15.52 -44.11
C ALA A 258 7.91 15.74 -45.63
N LEU A 259 6.65 15.92 -46.07
CA LEU A 259 6.30 16.26 -47.45
C LEU A 259 6.81 17.66 -47.85
N TYR A 260 6.64 18.66 -46.99
CA TYR A 260 7.10 20.04 -47.22
C TYR A 260 8.62 20.09 -47.43
N HIS A 261 9.38 19.33 -46.64
CA HIS A 261 10.84 19.22 -46.73
C HIS A 261 11.31 18.37 -47.91
N MET A 262 10.63 17.27 -48.22
CA MET A 262 10.90 16.47 -49.43
C MET A 262 10.68 17.29 -50.72
N ALA A 263 9.65 18.13 -50.75
CA ALA A 263 9.40 19.08 -51.85
C ALA A 263 10.21 20.39 -51.73
N GLY A 264 11.17 20.45 -50.78
CA GLY A 264 12.02 21.62 -50.54
C GLY A 264 13.26 21.68 -51.45
N PRO A 265 14.12 22.69 -51.27
CA PRO A 265 15.34 22.88 -52.07
C PRO A 265 16.51 21.97 -51.65
N THR A 266 16.39 21.21 -50.56
CA THR A 266 17.44 20.30 -50.09
C THR A 266 17.40 18.99 -50.88
N PRO A 267 18.54 18.50 -51.44
CA PRO A 267 18.58 17.22 -52.14
C PRO A 267 18.09 16.07 -51.28
N VAL A 268 17.33 15.12 -51.84
CA VAL A 268 16.83 13.95 -51.08
C VAL A 268 17.98 13.10 -50.52
N GLN A 269 19.13 13.07 -51.20
CA GLN A 269 20.36 12.39 -50.77
C GLN A 269 20.93 12.96 -49.45
N ASP A 270 20.53 14.16 -49.05
CA ASP A 270 20.90 14.78 -47.77
C ASP A 270 19.87 14.48 -46.64
N LEU A 271 18.77 13.79 -46.94
CA LEU A 271 17.64 13.57 -46.03
C LEU A 271 17.64 12.10 -45.55
N SER A 272 18.27 11.89 -44.40
CA SER A 272 18.54 10.55 -43.82
C SER A 272 17.33 9.61 -43.85
N GLY A 273 17.48 8.48 -44.52
CA GLY A 273 16.49 7.41 -44.65
C GLY A 273 15.52 7.59 -45.82
N LEU A 274 15.25 8.83 -46.25
CA LEU A 274 14.41 9.10 -47.42
C LEU A 274 15.15 8.76 -48.73
N ASP A 275 16.46 9.01 -48.77
CA ASP A 275 17.40 8.51 -49.78
C ASP A 275 17.19 7.00 -50.02
N GLN A 276 17.35 6.20 -48.98
CA GLN A 276 17.24 4.75 -49.06
C GLN A 276 15.80 4.29 -49.37
N LEU A 277 14.80 5.06 -48.97
CA LEU A 277 13.40 4.73 -49.22
C LEU A 277 13.04 4.88 -50.70
N LEU A 278 13.46 5.97 -51.34
CA LEU A 278 13.15 6.23 -52.74
C LEU A 278 14.06 5.43 -53.69
N ASP A 279 15.34 5.26 -53.37
CA ASP A 279 16.27 4.45 -54.17
C ASP A 279 15.81 2.98 -54.27
N LYS A 280 15.33 2.40 -53.16
CA LYS A 280 14.72 1.05 -53.14
C LYS A 280 13.47 0.91 -54.01
N GLN A 281 12.86 2.02 -54.42
CA GLN A 281 11.68 2.06 -55.29
C GLN A 281 11.99 2.58 -56.70
N GLY A 282 13.24 2.98 -56.98
CA GLY A 282 13.63 3.61 -58.25
C GLY A 282 12.99 4.99 -58.48
N LEU A 283 12.67 5.73 -57.42
CA LEU A 283 11.94 7.00 -57.49
C LEU A 283 12.85 8.22 -57.31
N SER A 284 12.50 9.32 -57.97
CA SER A 284 13.20 10.60 -57.86
C SER A 284 12.22 11.76 -57.68
N VAL A 285 12.51 12.69 -56.78
CA VAL A 285 11.70 13.90 -56.57
C VAL A 285 12.16 15.02 -57.52
N PRO A 286 11.24 15.74 -58.21
CA PRO A 286 11.60 16.89 -59.04
C PRO A 286 12.28 18.01 -58.26
N LYS A 287 13.32 18.63 -58.83
CA LYS A 287 14.14 19.67 -58.18
C LYS A 287 13.44 21.02 -57.94
N ALA A 288 12.28 21.24 -58.55
CA ALA A 288 11.53 22.49 -58.48
C ALA A 288 10.04 22.18 -58.36
N ILE A 289 9.54 22.19 -57.11
CA ILE A 289 8.13 21.95 -56.78
C ILE A 289 7.58 23.23 -56.16
N ARG A 290 6.45 23.73 -56.65
CA ARG A 290 5.73 24.85 -56.01
C ARG A 290 5.01 24.32 -54.77
N ARG A 291 5.14 25.00 -53.63
CA ARG A 291 4.57 24.56 -52.34
C ARG A 291 3.60 25.62 -51.82
N ALA A 292 2.33 25.24 -51.68
CA ALA A 292 1.34 26.02 -50.97
C ALA A 292 1.03 25.39 -49.61
N VAL A 293 0.91 26.23 -48.59
CA VAL A 293 0.63 25.87 -47.20
C VAL A 293 -0.48 26.77 -46.69
N LEU A 294 -1.64 26.19 -46.40
CA LEU A 294 -2.75 26.87 -45.74
C LEU A 294 -2.93 26.23 -44.36
N VAL A 295 -3.01 27.03 -43.30
CA VAL A 295 -3.18 26.52 -41.93
C VAL A 295 -4.37 27.23 -41.28
N GLY A 296 -5.42 26.46 -40.97
CA GLY A 296 -6.71 26.99 -40.54
C GLY A 296 -6.74 27.72 -39.20
N THR A 297 -5.60 27.76 -38.51
CA THR A 297 -5.37 28.47 -37.24
C THR A 297 -4.38 29.64 -37.35
N SER A 298 -3.69 29.82 -38.49
CA SER A 298 -2.70 30.90 -38.65
C SER A 298 -3.27 32.20 -39.23
N ARG A 299 -4.51 32.17 -39.75
CA ARG A 299 -5.20 33.29 -40.39
C ARG A 299 -6.69 33.27 -40.02
N GLY A 300 -7.22 34.41 -39.61
CA GLY A 300 -8.64 34.63 -39.34
C GLY A 300 -9.44 34.96 -40.62
N PRO A 301 -10.74 34.65 -40.69
CA PRO A 301 -11.58 34.95 -41.86
C PRO A 301 -11.76 36.43 -42.23
N GLN A 302 -11.36 37.36 -41.36
CA GLN A 302 -11.37 38.81 -41.61
C GLN A 302 -10.01 39.34 -42.11
N ASP A 303 -8.94 38.54 -42.03
CA ASP A 303 -7.59 38.99 -42.35
C ASP A 303 -7.45 39.21 -43.87
N VAL A 304 -6.92 40.36 -44.27
CA VAL A 304 -6.62 40.67 -45.67
C VAL A 304 -5.12 40.89 -45.80
N LEU A 305 -4.45 39.96 -46.50
CA LEU A 305 -3.01 40.06 -46.74
C LEU A 305 -2.77 41.13 -47.81
N ASN A 306 -1.93 42.12 -47.48
CA ASN A 306 -1.51 43.17 -48.40
C ASN A 306 -0.19 42.72 -49.04
N ALA A 307 -0.28 42.24 -50.27
CA ALA A 307 0.83 41.66 -51.03
C ALA A 307 1.52 42.72 -51.92
N GLU A 308 2.65 42.34 -52.53
CA GLU A 308 3.44 43.24 -53.37
C GLU A 308 2.63 43.81 -54.55
N GLY A 309 2.91 45.07 -54.89
CA GLY A 309 2.11 45.85 -55.83
C GLY A 309 0.76 46.31 -55.29
N GLY A 310 0.49 46.18 -53.99
CA GLY A 310 -0.75 46.66 -53.36
C GLY A 310 -1.95 45.73 -53.55
N ARG A 311 -1.73 44.49 -54.01
CA ARG A 311 -2.76 43.45 -54.12
C ARG A 311 -3.30 43.10 -52.72
N LYS A 312 -4.62 42.86 -52.64
CA LYS A 312 -5.30 42.46 -51.41
C LYS A 312 -5.85 41.05 -51.59
N ILE A 313 -5.32 40.11 -50.82
CA ILE A 313 -5.72 38.70 -50.81
C ILE A 313 -6.66 38.49 -49.62
N ARG A 314 -7.92 38.15 -49.85
CA ARG A 314 -8.97 37.99 -48.83
C ARG A 314 -9.31 36.53 -48.52
N THR A 315 -9.03 35.63 -49.46
CA THR A 315 -9.56 34.26 -49.49
C THR A 315 -8.46 33.20 -49.42
N THR A 316 -8.85 31.96 -49.12
CA THR A 316 -7.98 30.78 -49.11
C THR A 316 -7.53 30.38 -50.53
N TRP A 317 -8.39 30.55 -51.54
CA TRP A 317 -8.04 30.30 -52.94
C TRP A 317 -7.16 31.38 -53.56
N GLY A 318 -7.37 32.65 -53.20
CA GLY A 318 -6.45 33.74 -53.54
C GLY A 318 -5.07 33.52 -52.94
N GLU A 319 -5.00 33.06 -51.68
CA GLU A 319 -3.74 32.74 -51.01
C GLU A 319 -3.04 31.53 -51.65
N LEU A 320 -3.77 30.46 -51.96
CA LEU A 320 -3.25 29.31 -52.71
C LEU A 320 -2.61 29.73 -54.04
N ALA A 321 -3.30 30.55 -54.84
CA ALA A 321 -2.82 30.98 -56.14
C ALA A 321 -1.58 31.90 -56.03
N TRP A 322 -1.56 32.80 -55.03
CA TRP A 322 -0.39 33.62 -54.71
C TRP A 322 0.82 32.78 -54.26
N GLN A 323 0.63 31.76 -53.41
CA GLN A 323 1.74 30.92 -52.96
C GLN A 323 2.32 30.03 -54.09
N LEU A 324 1.51 29.63 -55.07
CA LEU A 324 1.97 28.82 -56.22
C LEU A 324 2.63 29.67 -57.33
N GLY A 325 2.01 30.79 -57.69
CA GLY A 325 2.37 31.59 -58.88
C GLY A 325 2.63 33.08 -58.63
N GLY A 326 2.68 33.54 -57.37
CA GLY A 326 2.89 34.95 -57.03
C GLY A 326 1.82 35.86 -57.63
N PRO A 327 2.21 37.05 -58.15
CA PRO A 327 1.28 37.97 -58.82
C PRO A 327 0.52 37.32 -59.98
N GLU A 328 1.22 36.58 -60.83
CA GLU A 328 0.67 35.95 -62.05
C GLU A 328 -0.33 34.85 -61.69
N GLY A 329 -0.07 34.09 -60.63
CA GLY A 329 -1.02 33.11 -60.09
C GLY A 329 -2.25 33.76 -59.47
N PHE A 330 -2.07 34.78 -58.63
CA PHE A 330 -3.19 35.49 -57.99
C PHE A 330 -4.10 36.19 -59.02
N ASP A 331 -3.53 36.81 -60.05
CA ASP A 331 -4.31 37.55 -61.06
C ASP A 331 -5.28 36.63 -61.83
N MET A 332 -5.01 35.31 -61.91
CA MET A 332 -5.95 34.32 -62.46
C MET A 332 -7.24 34.14 -61.63
N VAL A 333 -7.22 34.48 -60.33
CA VAL A 333 -8.35 34.28 -59.39
C VAL A 333 -8.75 35.58 -58.67
N ALA A 334 -8.25 36.74 -59.11
CA ALA A 334 -8.43 38.01 -58.41
C ALA A 334 -9.91 38.45 -58.30
N GLU A 335 -10.74 38.13 -59.30
CA GLU A 335 -12.19 38.39 -59.25
C GLU A 335 -12.91 37.48 -58.25
N ASN A 336 -12.52 36.19 -58.18
CA ASN A 336 -13.01 35.26 -57.17
C ASN A 336 -12.59 35.65 -55.75
N ASP A 337 -11.36 36.13 -55.55
CA ASP A 337 -10.92 36.67 -54.26
C ASP A 337 -11.69 37.94 -53.88
N ALA A 338 -11.86 38.88 -54.82
CA ALA A 338 -12.52 40.16 -54.56
C ALA A 338 -14.04 40.03 -54.28
N SER A 339 -14.69 39.02 -54.85
CA SER A 339 -16.12 38.73 -54.67
C SER A 339 -16.42 37.78 -53.51
N GLY A 340 -15.44 37.04 -53.00
CA GLY A 340 -15.67 35.97 -52.01
C GLY A 340 -16.40 34.75 -52.59
N ILE A 341 -16.43 34.60 -53.92
CA ILE A 341 -17.07 33.49 -54.64
C ILE A 341 -16.00 32.53 -55.13
N ALA A 342 -16.11 31.25 -54.80
CA ALA A 342 -15.11 30.24 -55.12
C ALA A 342 -14.86 30.07 -56.64
N PRO A 343 -13.60 29.85 -57.06
CA PRO A 343 -13.26 29.52 -58.44
C PRO A 343 -13.66 28.07 -58.78
N GLY A 344 -14.21 27.86 -59.97
CA GLY A 344 -14.57 26.52 -60.47
C GLY A 344 -13.37 25.66 -60.87
N SER A 345 -13.58 24.34 -60.93
CA SER A 345 -12.51 23.34 -61.14
C SER A 345 -11.67 23.59 -62.41
N ASN A 346 -12.28 23.99 -63.54
CA ASN A 346 -11.54 24.31 -64.77
C ASN A 346 -10.49 25.42 -64.60
N LEU A 347 -10.75 26.43 -63.77
CA LEU A 347 -9.83 27.56 -63.55
C LEU A 347 -8.66 27.14 -62.63
N LEU A 348 -8.96 26.33 -61.61
CA LEU A 348 -7.95 25.72 -60.75
C LEU A 348 -7.10 24.71 -61.52
N GLU A 349 -7.66 23.96 -62.47
CA GLU A 349 -6.91 23.05 -63.35
C GLU A 349 -5.95 23.82 -64.28
N ALA A 350 -6.37 24.99 -64.81
CA ALA A 350 -5.51 25.86 -65.58
C ALA A 350 -4.36 26.45 -64.73
N LEU A 351 -4.65 26.87 -63.49
CA LEU A 351 -3.65 27.30 -62.51
C LEU A 351 -2.62 26.19 -62.25
N PHE A 352 -3.08 24.97 -61.93
CA PHE A 352 -2.20 23.85 -61.63
C PHE A 352 -1.37 23.40 -62.83
N LYS A 353 -1.94 23.34 -64.05
CA LYS A 353 -1.19 23.06 -65.28
C LYS A 353 -0.08 24.09 -65.55
N THR A 354 -0.24 25.33 -65.09
CA THR A 354 0.75 26.41 -65.25
C THR A 354 1.89 26.31 -64.22
N TYR A 355 1.61 25.84 -63.01
CA TYR A 355 2.55 25.86 -61.87
C TYR A 355 2.97 24.46 -61.35
N ALA A 356 2.62 23.38 -62.04
CA ALA A 356 3.06 22.02 -61.72
C ALA A 356 4.57 21.79 -61.99
N PRO A 357 5.22 20.86 -61.27
CA PRO A 357 4.68 20.05 -60.18
C PRO A 357 4.49 20.88 -58.90
N CYS A 358 3.40 20.61 -58.18
CA CYS A 358 3.05 21.39 -57.00
C CYS A 358 2.42 20.56 -55.87
N LEU A 359 2.80 20.91 -54.64
CA LEU A 359 2.33 20.34 -53.39
C LEU A 359 1.46 21.36 -52.66
N ILE A 360 0.24 20.97 -52.30
CA ILE A 360 -0.73 21.78 -51.55
C ILE A 360 -0.96 21.09 -50.20
N LEU A 361 -0.60 21.77 -49.11
CA LEU A 361 -0.79 21.29 -47.74
C LEU A 361 -1.86 22.15 -47.05
N ILE A 362 -2.89 21.53 -46.48
CA ILE A 362 -3.96 22.23 -45.75
C ILE A 362 -4.12 21.64 -44.34
N ASP A 363 -3.52 22.30 -43.35
CA ASP A 363 -3.57 21.89 -41.94
C ASP A 363 -4.76 22.53 -41.21
N GLU A 364 -5.39 21.77 -40.31
CA GLU A 364 -6.57 22.14 -39.50
C GLU A 364 -7.70 22.88 -40.26
N TRP A 365 -8.08 22.41 -41.46
CA TRP A 365 -9.11 23.05 -42.30
C TRP A 365 -10.47 23.25 -41.59
N VAL A 366 -10.89 22.29 -40.76
CA VAL A 366 -12.13 22.38 -39.96
C VAL A 366 -12.08 23.55 -38.97
N ALA A 367 -10.92 23.89 -38.42
CA ALA A 367 -10.76 25.02 -37.50
C ALA A 367 -11.01 26.37 -38.19
N TYR A 368 -10.72 26.49 -39.49
CA TYR A 368 -11.06 27.65 -40.31
C TYR A 368 -12.56 27.69 -40.64
N LEU A 369 -13.12 26.59 -41.20
CA LEU A 369 -14.52 26.55 -41.63
C LEU A 369 -15.51 26.79 -40.48
N ARG A 370 -15.18 26.36 -39.26
CA ARG A 370 -15.99 26.65 -38.07
C ARG A 370 -16.14 28.15 -37.80
N GLN A 371 -15.13 28.97 -38.11
CA GLN A 371 -15.15 30.42 -37.84
C GLN A 371 -16.05 31.22 -38.80
N ILE A 372 -16.45 30.62 -39.93
CA ILE A 372 -17.34 31.24 -40.94
C ILE A 372 -18.75 30.63 -40.97
N TYR A 373 -19.00 29.64 -40.12
CA TYR A 373 -20.31 28.97 -40.03
C TYR A 373 -21.38 29.91 -39.46
N LYS A 374 -22.47 30.12 -40.21
CA LYS A 374 -23.53 31.10 -39.89
C LYS A 374 -23.02 32.55 -39.74
N VAL A 375 -21.91 32.91 -40.40
CA VAL A 375 -21.38 34.29 -40.44
C VAL A 375 -21.39 34.80 -41.89
N GLU A 376 -21.98 35.97 -42.10
CA GLU A 376 -22.07 36.63 -43.41
C GLU A 376 -21.17 37.86 -43.52
N GLY A 377 -20.96 38.36 -44.75
CA GLY A 377 -20.21 39.60 -45.01
C GLY A 377 -18.69 39.53 -44.82
N LEU A 378 -18.12 38.34 -44.60
CA LEU A 378 -16.69 38.16 -44.39
C LEU A 378 -15.88 38.25 -45.71
N PRO A 379 -14.67 38.86 -45.71
CA PRO A 379 -13.77 38.87 -46.86
C PRO A 379 -13.41 37.47 -47.39
N SER A 380 -13.41 36.46 -46.52
CA SER A 380 -13.14 35.05 -46.83
C SER A 380 -14.16 34.36 -47.76
N GLY A 381 -15.27 35.03 -48.10
CA GLY A 381 -16.46 34.36 -48.62
C GLY A 381 -17.22 33.59 -47.54
N SER A 382 -18.38 33.04 -47.91
CA SER A 382 -19.27 32.29 -47.01
C SER A 382 -18.79 30.86 -46.74
N PHE A 383 -19.44 30.19 -45.78
CA PHE A 383 -19.27 28.77 -45.50
C PHE A 383 -19.49 27.90 -46.75
N ASP A 384 -20.60 28.09 -47.47
CA ASP A 384 -20.92 27.33 -48.68
C ASP A 384 -19.99 27.66 -49.86
N ALA A 385 -19.51 28.90 -49.98
CA ALA A 385 -18.47 29.25 -50.95
C ALA A 385 -17.18 28.48 -50.65
N ASN A 386 -16.74 28.43 -49.39
CA ASN A 386 -15.55 27.68 -49.00
C ASN A 386 -15.73 26.16 -49.21
N LEU A 387 -16.91 25.59 -48.96
CA LEU A 387 -17.20 24.18 -49.31
C LEU A 387 -17.21 23.92 -50.83
N SER A 388 -17.73 24.87 -51.62
CA SER A 388 -17.70 24.80 -53.09
C SER A 388 -16.26 24.87 -53.65
N PHE A 389 -15.38 25.61 -52.96
CA PHE A 389 -13.95 25.60 -53.23
C PHE A 389 -13.31 24.23 -52.92
N VAL A 390 -13.65 23.54 -51.82
CA VAL A 390 -13.14 22.17 -51.54
C VAL A 390 -13.45 21.21 -52.70
N GLN A 391 -14.69 21.24 -53.18
CA GLN A 391 -15.14 20.39 -54.29
C GLN A 391 -14.36 20.73 -55.57
N SER A 392 -14.35 22.00 -55.96
CA SER A 392 -13.63 22.49 -57.15
C SER A 392 -12.12 22.19 -57.09
N LEU A 393 -11.51 22.28 -55.90
CA LEU A 393 -10.10 21.99 -55.66
C LEU A 393 -9.80 20.49 -55.82
N THR A 394 -10.57 19.62 -55.17
CA THR A 394 -10.34 18.17 -55.23
C THR A 394 -10.54 17.61 -56.65
N GLU A 395 -11.50 18.14 -57.41
CA GLU A 395 -11.66 17.84 -58.85
C GLU A 395 -10.46 18.31 -59.69
N ALA A 396 -10.06 19.58 -59.55
CA ALA A 396 -8.97 20.16 -60.33
C ALA A 396 -7.62 19.48 -60.05
N VAL A 397 -7.33 19.12 -58.79
CA VAL A 397 -6.13 18.37 -58.40
C VAL A 397 -6.15 16.95 -58.97
N LYS A 398 -7.32 16.28 -59.00
CA LYS A 398 -7.49 14.97 -59.65
C LYS A 398 -7.18 15.05 -61.14
N ALA A 399 -7.65 16.10 -61.82
CA ALA A 399 -7.43 16.35 -63.24
C ALA A 399 -6.01 16.85 -63.61
N SER A 400 -5.18 17.24 -62.63
CA SER A 400 -3.85 17.83 -62.85
C SER A 400 -2.70 16.88 -62.48
N PRO A 401 -2.01 16.24 -63.45
CA PRO A 401 -0.78 15.49 -63.19
C PRO A 401 0.31 16.38 -62.57
N GLY A 402 1.16 15.83 -61.71
CA GLY A 402 2.18 16.61 -60.99
C GLY A 402 1.65 17.42 -59.81
N THR A 403 0.33 17.50 -59.61
CA THR A 403 -0.31 18.18 -58.47
C THR A 403 -0.71 17.19 -57.39
N LEU A 404 -0.39 17.50 -56.13
CA LEU A 404 -0.79 16.73 -54.95
C LEU A 404 -1.43 17.64 -53.90
N LEU A 405 -2.61 17.25 -53.41
CA LEU A 405 -3.26 17.84 -52.24
C LEU A 405 -3.17 16.90 -51.05
N VAL A 406 -2.69 17.41 -49.91
CA VAL A 406 -2.74 16.70 -48.62
C VAL A 406 -3.43 17.59 -47.60
N ALA A 407 -4.50 17.08 -46.99
CA ALA A 407 -5.29 17.81 -46.00
C ALA A 407 -5.41 17.02 -44.71
N SER A 408 -5.39 17.71 -43.57
CA SER A 408 -5.60 17.09 -42.26
C SER A 408 -7.05 17.27 -41.82
N LEU A 409 -7.77 16.18 -41.54
CA LEU A 409 -9.07 16.26 -40.88
C LEU A 409 -8.98 15.72 -39.45
N PRO A 410 -9.80 16.22 -38.51
CA PRO A 410 -10.10 15.56 -37.25
C PRO A 410 -10.67 14.14 -37.48
N ALA A 411 -10.25 13.18 -36.67
CA ALA A 411 -10.71 11.80 -36.79
C ALA A 411 -12.15 11.66 -36.29
N SER A 412 -12.45 12.27 -35.13
CA SER A 412 -13.74 12.16 -34.43
C SER A 412 -14.48 13.51 -34.33
N GLN A 413 -15.79 13.46 -34.02
CA GLN A 413 -16.57 14.66 -33.70
C GLN A 413 -16.21 15.28 -32.32
N ILE A 414 -15.48 14.55 -31.46
CA ILE A 414 -15.10 15.02 -30.11
C ILE A 414 -14.00 16.08 -30.18
N GLU A 415 -13.07 15.93 -31.12
CA GLU A 415 -12.03 16.94 -31.43
C GLU A 415 -12.62 18.23 -32.02
N VAL A 416 -13.89 18.21 -32.43
CA VAL A 416 -14.52 19.22 -33.28
C VAL A 416 -15.57 19.99 -32.49
N GLY A 417 -15.08 20.88 -31.62
CA GLY A 417 -15.94 21.65 -30.72
C GLY A 417 -16.91 22.59 -31.45
N GLY A 418 -18.21 22.36 -31.23
CA GLY A 418 -19.32 23.21 -31.68
C GLY A 418 -20.01 22.74 -32.96
N GLU A 419 -21.32 23.04 -33.07
CA GLU A 419 -22.21 22.68 -34.20
C GLU A 419 -21.55 22.94 -35.57
N GLY A 420 -21.04 24.16 -35.79
CA GLY A 420 -20.42 24.55 -37.06
C GLY A 420 -19.13 23.80 -37.41
N GLY A 421 -18.44 23.26 -36.41
CA GLY A 421 -17.34 22.33 -36.65
C GLY A 421 -17.84 20.97 -37.11
N GLN A 422 -18.87 20.43 -36.45
CA GLN A 422 -19.41 19.11 -36.76
C GLN A 422 -19.98 19.05 -38.18
N GLU A 423 -20.71 20.09 -38.60
CA GLU A 423 -21.18 20.25 -39.97
C GLU A 423 -20.02 20.39 -40.97
N ALA A 424 -18.99 21.19 -40.65
CA ALA A 424 -17.80 21.31 -41.49
C ALA A 424 -17.08 19.96 -41.70
N LEU A 425 -16.90 19.17 -40.63
CA LEU A 425 -16.29 17.84 -40.72
C LEU A 425 -17.13 16.90 -41.60
N ALA A 426 -18.46 16.90 -41.43
CA ALA A 426 -19.37 16.05 -42.21
C ALA A 426 -19.30 16.37 -43.71
N ARG A 427 -19.33 17.66 -44.07
CA ARG A 427 -19.26 18.12 -45.48
C ARG A 427 -17.89 17.87 -46.11
N LEU A 428 -16.80 18.04 -45.35
CA LEU A 428 -15.46 17.70 -45.82
C LEU A 428 -15.33 16.19 -46.06
N LYS A 429 -15.70 15.33 -45.10
CA LYS A 429 -15.63 13.86 -45.27
C LYS A 429 -16.50 13.36 -46.43
N GLN A 430 -17.66 13.96 -46.69
CA GLN A 430 -18.49 13.64 -47.86
C GLN A 430 -17.82 13.99 -49.21
N THR A 431 -16.90 14.95 -49.21
CA THR A 431 -16.17 15.39 -50.40
C THR A 431 -14.90 14.55 -50.62
N PHE A 432 -14.10 14.35 -49.56
CA PHE A 432 -12.85 13.57 -49.62
C PHE A 432 -13.09 12.08 -49.88
N SER A 433 -14.13 11.47 -49.31
CA SER A 433 -14.44 10.02 -49.47
C SER A 433 -14.82 9.57 -50.88
N ARG A 434 -14.83 10.49 -51.86
CA ARG A 434 -15.01 10.21 -53.30
C ARG A 434 -13.69 10.12 -54.09
N VAL A 435 -12.57 10.47 -53.46
CA VAL A 435 -11.27 10.70 -54.13
C VAL A 435 -10.07 10.17 -53.32
N GLU A 436 -10.26 9.78 -52.06
CA GLU A 436 -9.18 9.52 -51.10
C GLU A 436 -8.39 8.21 -51.30
N SER A 437 -7.14 8.24 -50.85
CA SER A 437 -6.40 7.09 -50.36
C SER A 437 -6.21 7.23 -48.85
N SER A 438 -6.61 6.22 -48.07
CA SER A 438 -6.59 6.30 -46.60
C SER A 438 -5.18 6.14 -46.04
N TRP A 439 -4.65 7.18 -45.40
CA TRP A 439 -3.37 7.14 -44.71
C TRP A 439 -3.48 6.38 -43.36
N ARG A 440 -2.52 5.50 -43.08
CA ARG A 440 -2.46 4.75 -41.82
C ARG A 440 -1.55 5.45 -40.79
N PRO A 441 -2.01 5.64 -39.54
CA PRO A 441 -1.15 6.11 -38.46
C PRO A 441 -0.11 5.04 -38.06
N ALA A 442 0.92 5.47 -37.34
CA ALA A 442 1.97 4.60 -36.81
C ALA A 442 1.41 3.54 -35.84
N SER A 443 2.03 2.36 -35.83
CA SER A 443 1.77 1.31 -34.85
C SER A 443 2.40 1.60 -33.47
N GLN A 444 1.98 0.86 -32.44
CA GLN A 444 2.54 0.97 -31.10
C GLN A 444 4.04 0.60 -31.06
N GLU A 445 4.48 -0.39 -31.83
CA GLU A 445 5.90 -0.76 -31.89
C GLU A 445 6.78 0.27 -32.60
N GLU A 446 6.27 0.91 -33.65
CA GLU A 446 6.99 2.03 -34.30
C GLU A 446 7.02 3.27 -33.40
N SER A 447 6.04 3.41 -32.49
CA SER A 447 6.00 4.49 -31.51
C SER A 447 7.16 4.40 -30.51
N TYR A 448 7.68 3.20 -30.21
CA TYR A 448 8.89 3.04 -29.41
C TYR A 448 10.09 3.74 -30.08
N GLU A 449 10.33 3.49 -31.38
CA GLU A 449 11.44 4.08 -32.15
C GLU A 449 11.27 5.60 -32.36
N ILE A 450 10.03 6.07 -32.59
CA ILE A 450 9.72 7.51 -32.64
C ILE A 450 10.16 8.19 -31.34
N VAL A 451 9.79 7.64 -30.18
CA VAL A 451 10.16 8.21 -28.87
C VAL A 451 11.66 8.07 -28.61
N ARG A 452 12.26 6.92 -28.93
CA ARG A 452 13.69 6.63 -28.78
C ARG A 452 14.55 7.65 -29.52
N ARG A 453 14.27 7.91 -30.81
CA ARG A 453 14.99 8.91 -31.63
C ARG A 453 14.79 10.34 -31.15
N ARG A 454 13.63 10.65 -30.55
CA ARG A 454 13.32 11.99 -30.04
C ARG A 454 13.91 12.31 -28.68
N LEU A 455 14.24 11.31 -27.86
CA LEU A 455 14.84 11.50 -26.54
C LEU A 455 16.35 11.21 -26.51
N PHE A 456 16.85 10.35 -27.39
CA PHE A 456 18.25 9.92 -27.45
C PHE A 456 18.92 10.19 -28.79
N LYS A 457 20.23 10.46 -28.73
CA LYS A 457 21.13 10.50 -29.90
C LYS A 457 21.28 9.09 -30.51
N GLU A 458 21.89 9.01 -31.68
CA GLU A 458 22.31 7.73 -32.23
C GLU A 458 23.41 7.09 -31.36
N ILE A 459 23.40 5.76 -31.28
CA ILE A 459 24.39 5.00 -30.49
C ILE A 459 25.73 5.03 -31.26
N PRO A 460 26.85 5.43 -30.62
CA PRO A 460 28.17 5.41 -31.26
C PRO A 460 28.54 4.02 -31.79
N GLY A 461 29.24 3.99 -32.94
CA GLY A 461 29.56 2.75 -33.67
C GLY A 461 30.32 1.71 -32.84
N ASP A 462 31.17 2.17 -31.91
CA ASP A 462 31.91 1.36 -30.94
C ASP A 462 31.00 0.75 -29.86
N LYS A 463 29.85 1.36 -29.54
CA LYS A 463 29.01 1.01 -28.39
C LYS A 463 27.87 0.03 -28.69
N PHE A 464 27.56 -0.25 -29.95
CA PHE A 464 26.54 -1.25 -30.32
C PHE A 464 26.75 -2.61 -29.65
N HIS A 465 28.00 -3.06 -29.50
CA HIS A 465 28.29 -4.36 -28.87
C HIS A 465 27.91 -4.42 -27.38
N HIS A 466 27.90 -3.29 -26.66
CA HIS A 466 27.41 -3.22 -25.28
C HIS A 466 25.88 -3.34 -25.22
N ARG A 467 25.15 -2.62 -26.09
CA ARG A 467 23.71 -2.78 -26.29
C ARG A 467 23.37 -4.25 -26.54
N ASP A 468 24.03 -4.87 -27.51
CA ASP A 468 23.74 -6.23 -27.95
C ASP A 468 24.02 -7.27 -26.85
N ASN A 469 25.05 -7.06 -26.01
CA ASN A 469 25.29 -7.87 -24.84
C ASN A 469 24.16 -7.71 -23.80
N THR A 470 23.74 -6.48 -23.48
CA THR A 470 22.60 -6.22 -22.57
C THR A 470 21.33 -6.91 -23.05
N LEU A 471 20.96 -6.74 -24.33
CA LEU A 471 19.80 -7.39 -24.96
C LEU A 471 19.89 -8.92 -24.88
N LYS A 472 21.09 -9.48 -25.09
CA LYS A 472 21.36 -10.93 -24.96
C LYS A 472 21.22 -11.43 -23.52
N GLN A 473 21.64 -10.66 -22.51
CA GLN A 473 21.47 -11.06 -21.11
C GLN A 473 20.01 -10.95 -20.63
N PHE A 474 19.21 -9.98 -21.12
CA PHE A 474 17.76 -9.96 -20.88
C PHE A 474 17.06 -11.17 -21.53
N ALA A 475 17.34 -11.47 -22.80
CA ALA A 475 16.79 -12.65 -23.46
C ALA A 475 17.22 -13.98 -22.79
N LYS A 476 18.39 -14.01 -22.14
CA LYS A 476 18.83 -15.12 -21.29
C LYS A 476 18.03 -15.19 -19.98
N LEU A 477 17.90 -14.07 -19.26
CA LEU A 477 17.18 -13.95 -18.00
C LEU A 477 15.74 -14.50 -18.12
N TYR A 478 14.98 -14.07 -19.14
CA TYR A 478 13.60 -14.51 -19.34
C TYR A 478 13.49 -15.99 -19.72
N ARG A 479 14.48 -16.54 -20.44
CA ARG A 479 14.51 -17.96 -20.80
C ARG A 479 14.87 -18.87 -19.65
N GLU A 480 15.79 -18.45 -18.78
CA GLU A 480 16.21 -19.22 -17.60
C GLU A 480 15.18 -19.19 -16.46
N ASN A 481 14.32 -18.17 -16.42
CA ASN A 481 13.32 -17.95 -15.36
C ASN A 481 11.89 -17.86 -15.94
N ALA A 482 11.57 -18.66 -16.97
CA ALA A 482 10.34 -18.53 -17.75
C ALA A 482 9.02 -18.71 -16.96
N ASN A 483 9.08 -19.21 -15.72
CA ASN A 483 7.93 -19.26 -14.83
C ASN A 483 7.65 -17.92 -14.12
N ASP A 484 8.68 -17.10 -13.91
CA ASP A 484 8.63 -15.86 -13.12
C ASP A 484 8.29 -14.61 -13.94
N PHE A 485 8.22 -14.74 -15.28
CA PHE A 485 7.94 -13.68 -16.24
C PHE A 485 6.71 -14.00 -17.11
N PRO A 486 6.08 -13.00 -17.77
CA PRO A 486 4.91 -13.23 -18.63
C PRO A 486 5.23 -14.08 -19.87
N GLN A 487 4.23 -14.79 -20.38
CA GLN A 487 4.36 -15.59 -21.60
C GLN A 487 4.76 -14.70 -22.80
N GLY A 488 5.58 -15.24 -23.70
CA GLY A 488 6.14 -14.52 -24.85
C GLY A 488 7.45 -13.76 -24.58
N CYS A 489 7.80 -13.46 -23.33
CA CYS A 489 8.99 -12.65 -23.02
C CYS A 489 10.33 -13.34 -23.36
N ALA A 490 10.35 -14.68 -23.46
CA ALA A 490 11.53 -15.47 -23.82
C ALA A 490 11.75 -15.63 -25.34
N ASP A 491 10.80 -15.15 -26.14
CA ASP A 491 10.74 -15.35 -27.60
C ASP A 491 11.50 -14.26 -28.36
N GLU A 492 11.93 -14.59 -29.58
CA GLU A 492 12.76 -13.70 -30.41
C GLU A 492 12.01 -12.40 -30.81
N ASP A 493 10.68 -12.39 -30.86
CA ASP A 493 9.90 -11.18 -31.10
C ASP A 493 9.89 -10.21 -29.91
N TYR A 494 9.88 -10.70 -28.66
CA TYR A 494 10.11 -9.82 -27.51
C TYR A 494 11.54 -9.29 -27.47
N ARG A 495 12.52 -10.09 -27.92
CA ARG A 495 13.90 -9.61 -28.12
C ARG A 495 14.00 -8.51 -29.17
N ARG A 496 13.23 -8.59 -30.27
CA ARG A 496 13.12 -7.49 -31.26
C ARG A 496 12.47 -6.24 -30.66
N LYS A 497 11.49 -6.37 -29.76
CA LYS A 497 10.94 -5.22 -29.00
C LYS A 497 11.99 -4.57 -28.10
N LEU A 498 12.76 -5.37 -27.35
CA LEU A 498 13.88 -4.85 -26.55
C LEU A 498 14.89 -4.06 -27.40
N GLU A 499 15.22 -4.54 -28.60
CA GLU A 499 16.15 -3.85 -29.50
C GLU A 499 15.61 -2.50 -30.00
N LYS A 500 14.35 -2.45 -30.46
CA LYS A 500 13.67 -1.21 -30.90
C LYS A 500 13.55 -0.16 -29.78
N ALA A 501 13.34 -0.61 -28.54
CA ALA A 501 13.04 0.27 -27.41
C ALA A 501 14.30 0.79 -26.68
N TYR A 502 15.44 0.09 -26.79
CA TYR A 502 16.67 0.40 -26.05
C TYR A 502 17.08 1.88 -26.17
N PRO A 503 17.32 2.61 -25.05
CA PRO A 503 17.60 2.10 -23.69
C PRO A 503 16.35 1.87 -22.83
N ILE A 504 15.15 2.16 -23.33
CA ILE A 504 13.90 2.02 -22.57
C ILE A 504 13.41 0.57 -22.66
N HIS A 505 12.87 0.04 -21.56
CA HIS A 505 12.29 -1.29 -21.53
C HIS A 505 10.86 -1.29 -22.11
N PRO A 506 10.48 -2.26 -22.97
CA PRO A 506 9.15 -2.29 -23.61
C PRO A 506 7.97 -2.21 -22.63
N GLU A 507 8.07 -2.84 -21.45
CA GLU A 507 7.04 -2.76 -20.41
C GLU A 507 6.71 -1.30 -20.00
N LEU A 508 7.71 -0.41 -19.94
CA LEU A 508 7.47 1.00 -19.61
C LEU A 508 6.70 1.71 -20.73
N PHE A 509 7.01 1.41 -22.00
CA PHE A 509 6.21 1.94 -23.11
C PHE A 509 4.80 1.37 -23.11
N ASP A 510 4.63 0.06 -22.90
CA ASP A 510 3.32 -0.56 -22.96
C ASP A 510 2.40 -0.04 -21.84
N GLN A 511 2.89 0.10 -20.60
CA GLN A 511 2.12 0.78 -19.54
C GLN A 511 1.78 2.25 -19.88
N LEU A 512 2.69 3.00 -20.50
CA LEU A 512 2.42 4.39 -20.89
C LEU A 512 1.45 4.52 -22.07
N TYR A 513 1.45 3.58 -23.02
CA TYR A 513 0.55 3.60 -24.18
C TYR A 513 -0.83 2.96 -23.90
N THR A 514 -0.92 1.98 -23.01
CA THR A 514 -2.21 1.35 -22.62
C THR A 514 -2.82 2.02 -21.39
N SER A 515 -2.14 1.93 -20.25
CA SER A 515 -2.69 2.32 -18.93
C SER A 515 -2.78 3.84 -18.83
N TRP A 516 -1.67 4.57 -19.03
CA TRP A 516 -1.70 6.04 -19.08
C TRP A 516 -2.41 6.57 -20.32
N GLY A 517 -2.24 5.89 -21.46
CA GLY A 517 -2.94 6.19 -22.70
C GLY A 517 -4.46 6.01 -22.68
N SER A 518 -5.05 5.56 -21.56
CA SER A 518 -6.49 5.56 -21.34
C SER A 518 -7.02 6.86 -20.72
N LEU A 519 -6.16 7.69 -20.10
CA LEU A 519 -6.55 8.97 -19.48
C LEU A 519 -6.80 10.05 -20.55
N GLU A 520 -7.97 10.69 -20.53
CA GLU A 520 -8.37 11.73 -21.51
C GLU A 520 -7.37 12.88 -21.65
N LYS A 521 -6.75 13.30 -20.53
CA LYS A 521 -5.75 14.37 -20.51
C LYS A 521 -4.39 13.93 -21.07
N PHE A 522 -4.09 12.64 -21.04
CA PHE A 522 -2.78 12.10 -21.43
C PHE A 522 -2.72 11.95 -22.95
N GLN A 523 -2.09 12.93 -23.61
CA GLN A 523 -1.98 13.04 -25.07
C GLN A 523 -1.01 11.99 -25.67
N ARG A 524 -1.24 10.70 -25.39
CA ARG A 524 -0.46 9.49 -25.76
C ARG A 524 0.99 9.79 -26.09
N THR A 525 1.38 9.88 -27.37
CA THR A 525 2.76 10.11 -27.82
C THR A 525 3.41 11.36 -27.20
N ARG A 526 2.68 12.48 -27.06
CA ARG A 526 3.19 13.70 -26.42
C ARG A 526 3.24 13.59 -24.90
N GLY A 527 2.31 12.86 -24.29
CA GLY A 527 2.34 12.55 -22.85
C GLY A 527 3.54 11.66 -22.49
N VAL A 528 3.76 10.59 -23.26
CA VAL A 528 4.94 9.72 -23.20
C VAL A 528 6.22 10.54 -23.31
N LEU A 529 6.37 11.36 -24.36
CA LEU A 529 7.56 12.17 -24.58
C LEU A 529 7.82 13.15 -23.42
N ARG A 530 6.79 13.83 -22.91
CA ARG A 530 6.91 14.82 -21.82
C ARG A 530 7.30 14.17 -20.50
N LEU A 531 6.64 13.08 -20.10
CA LEU A 531 6.95 12.35 -18.88
C LEU A 531 8.31 11.66 -18.96
N MET A 532 8.61 10.99 -20.07
CA MET A 532 9.90 10.33 -20.27
C MET A 532 11.06 11.31 -20.32
N ALA A 533 10.90 12.53 -20.86
CA ALA A 533 11.95 13.54 -20.83
C ALA A 533 12.31 13.96 -19.39
N GLN A 534 11.33 14.20 -18.52
CA GLN A 534 11.60 14.50 -17.10
C GLN A 534 12.23 13.29 -16.37
N ALA A 535 11.75 12.08 -16.64
CA ALA A 535 12.29 10.86 -16.03
C ALA A 535 13.73 10.56 -16.48
N ILE A 536 14.03 10.70 -17.79
CA ILE A 536 15.38 10.51 -18.35
C ILE A 536 16.33 11.60 -17.83
N HIS A 537 15.89 12.86 -17.75
CA HIS A 537 16.69 13.93 -17.15
C HIS A 537 17.06 13.61 -15.69
N GLU A 538 16.08 13.19 -14.88
CA GLU A 538 16.32 12.82 -13.48
C GLU A 538 17.30 11.64 -13.36
N LEU A 539 17.11 10.57 -14.15
CA LEU A 539 18.02 9.41 -14.16
C LEU A 539 19.42 9.75 -14.71
N TRP A 540 19.49 10.64 -15.70
CA TRP A 540 20.75 11.13 -16.27
C TRP A 540 21.57 11.89 -15.23
N MET A 541 20.93 12.80 -14.49
CA MET A 541 21.54 13.68 -13.48
C MET A 541 21.83 12.97 -12.15
N SER A 542 20.98 12.02 -11.73
CA SER A 542 21.17 11.22 -10.51
C SER A 542 22.15 10.05 -10.67
N GLY A 543 22.60 9.75 -11.90
CA GLY A 543 23.67 8.77 -12.11
C GLY A 543 23.21 7.33 -12.29
N ASP A 544 21.95 7.08 -12.69
CA ASP A 544 21.30 5.76 -12.73
C ASP A 544 22.21 4.61 -13.20
N PRO A 545 22.45 3.57 -12.35
CA PRO A 545 23.29 2.42 -12.70
C PRO A 545 22.58 1.33 -13.51
N SER A 546 21.28 1.50 -13.82
CA SER A 546 20.50 0.51 -14.57
C SER A 546 21.05 0.27 -15.99
N VAL A 547 20.93 -0.96 -16.49
CA VAL A 547 21.32 -1.31 -17.88
C VAL A 547 20.25 -0.96 -18.92
N MET A 548 19.00 -0.77 -18.47
CA MET A 548 17.85 -0.24 -19.23
C MET A 548 16.91 0.54 -18.30
N ILE A 549 16.13 1.47 -18.84
CA ILE A 549 15.13 2.24 -18.09
C ILE A 549 13.84 1.42 -17.98
N MET A 550 13.50 0.96 -16.78
CA MET A 550 12.32 0.13 -16.49
C MET A 550 11.25 0.92 -15.72
N PRO A 551 10.00 0.42 -15.59
CA PRO A 551 8.99 1.04 -14.72
C PRO A 551 9.49 1.27 -13.28
N GLY A 552 10.22 0.31 -12.70
CA GLY A 552 10.84 0.46 -11.38
C GLY A 552 11.97 1.51 -11.32
N SER A 553 12.56 1.89 -12.47
CA SER A 553 13.59 2.92 -12.54
C SER A 553 13.01 4.32 -12.36
N VAL A 554 11.76 4.57 -12.79
CA VAL A 554 11.14 5.91 -12.78
C VAL A 554 11.13 6.52 -11.38
N SER A 555 11.79 7.67 -11.21
CA SER A 555 11.84 8.39 -9.94
C SER A 555 10.57 9.19 -9.68
N VAL A 556 9.49 8.47 -9.34
CA VAL A 556 8.13 8.98 -9.11
C VAL A 556 8.11 10.18 -8.16
N SER A 557 8.88 10.17 -7.07
CA SER A 557 8.93 11.28 -6.09
C SER A 557 9.97 12.37 -6.43
N SER A 558 10.41 12.51 -7.69
CA SER A 558 11.27 13.64 -8.09
C SER A 558 10.46 14.94 -8.17
N PRO A 559 11.03 16.09 -7.77
CA PRO A 559 10.41 17.42 -7.98
C PRO A 559 10.14 17.80 -9.45
N ARG A 560 10.64 17.04 -10.44
CA ARG A 560 10.30 17.16 -11.86
C ARG A 560 9.28 16.13 -12.34
N VAL A 561 9.32 14.91 -11.80
CA VAL A 561 8.49 13.79 -12.25
C VAL A 561 7.14 13.76 -11.52
N GLU A 562 7.11 14.01 -10.21
CA GLU A 562 5.87 14.04 -9.43
C GLU A 562 4.85 15.06 -9.98
N PRO A 563 5.19 16.33 -10.28
CA PRO A 563 4.24 17.29 -10.81
C PRO A 563 3.76 16.96 -12.23
N GLU A 564 4.55 16.20 -12.98
CA GLU A 564 4.19 15.74 -14.32
C GLU A 564 3.19 14.58 -14.28
N LEU A 565 3.36 13.64 -13.32
CA LEU A 565 2.38 12.58 -13.05
C LEU A 565 1.07 13.16 -12.50
N LEU A 566 1.14 14.08 -11.54
CA LEU A 566 -0.01 14.77 -10.92
C LEU A 566 -0.69 15.79 -11.85
N HIS A 567 -0.15 16.08 -13.03
CA HIS A 567 -0.85 16.81 -14.08
C HIS A 567 -1.94 15.96 -14.75
N TYR A 568 -1.77 14.63 -14.74
CA TYR A 568 -2.68 13.65 -15.33
C TYR A 568 -3.55 12.93 -14.29
N LEU A 569 -3.01 12.65 -13.11
CA LEU A 569 -3.71 12.06 -11.97
C LEU A 569 -4.43 13.11 -11.09
N ASP A 570 -5.14 12.65 -10.06
CA ASP A 570 -5.71 13.52 -9.02
C ASP A 570 -4.65 13.93 -7.98
N VAL A 571 -4.79 15.11 -7.38
CA VAL A 571 -3.83 15.68 -6.40
C VAL A 571 -3.69 14.82 -5.14
N THR A 572 -4.73 14.07 -4.76
CA THR A 572 -4.69 13.13 -3.61
C THR A 572 -3.56 12.09 -3.71
N TRP A 573 -3.16 11.72 -4.94
CA TRP A 573 -2.04 10.80 -5.18
C TRP A 573 -0.70 11.30 -4.63
N GLN A 574 -0.50 12.60 -4.41
CA GLN A 574 0.73 13.13 -3.80
C GLN A 574 0.99 12.49 -2.41
N SER A 575 -0.06 12.32 -1.61
CA SER A 575 0.03 11.71 -0.28
C SER A 575 0.34 10.21 -0.34
N ILE A 576 -0.12 9.53 -1.40
CA ILE A 576 0.10 8.11 -1.67
C ILE A 576 1.54 7.89 -2.16
N ILE A 577 2.02 8.76 -3.05
CA ILE A 577 3.37 8.73 -3.61
C ILE A 577 4.41 8.82 -2.48
N ALA A 578 4.36 9.90 -1.68
CA ALA A 578 5.31 10.14 -0.60
C ALA A 578 5.16 9.15 0.58
N GLY A 579 3.97 8.56 0.75
CA GLY A 579 3.67 7.60 1.80
C GLY A 579 4.13 6.18 1.48
N ASP A 580 3.74 5.64 0.33
CA ASP A 580 3.83 4.20 0.01
C ASP A 580 4.44 3.85 -1.36
N VAL A 581 4.75 4.82 -2.22
CA VAL A 581 5.36 4.55 -3.54
C VAL A 581 6.86 4.85 -3.56
N ASP A 582 7.28 6.06 -3.21
CA ASP A 582 8.67 6.51 -3.34
C ASP A 582 9.03 7.67 -2.39
N GLY A 583 10.33 7.95 -2.26
CA GLY A 583 10.87 8.99 -1.39
C GLY A 583 11.39 8.46 -0.06
N THR A 584 12.25 9.23 0.60
CA THR A 584 13.02 8.81 1.80
C THR A 584 12.19 8.58 3.07
N ALA A 585 10.94 9.06 3.09
CA ALA A 585 9.99 8.84 4.18
C ALA A 585 9.02 7.66 3.90
N SER A 586 9.06 7.07 2.71
CA SER A 586 8.07 6.09 2.26
C SER A 586 8.19 4.72 2.94
N THR A 587 7.08 3.97 2.98
CA THR A 587 7.02 2.56 3.39
C THR A 587 8.02 1.67 2.62
N PRO A 588 8.08 1.65 1.27
CA PRO A 588 9.07 0.86 0.54
C PRO A 588 10.53 1.22 0.89
N TYR A 589 10.87 2.51 1.06
CA TYR A 589 12.22 2.89 1.49
C TYR A 589 12.56 2.33 2.88
N LYS A 590 11.61 2.36 3.84
CA LYS A 590 11.80 1.78 5.18
C LYS A 590 11.98 0.26 5.14
N ILE A 591 11.20 -0.44 4.32
CA ILE A 591 11.33 -1.89 4.13
C ILE A 591 12.71 -2.22 3.57
N ASP A 592 13.16 -1.51 2.52
CA ASP A 592 14.49 -1.68 1.95
C ASP A 592 15.59 -1.42 3.01
N GLN A 593 15.53 -0.34 3.79
CA GLN A 593 16.51 -0.09 4.87
C GLN A 593 16.48 -1.16 5.98
N SER A 594 15.34 -1.79 6.25
CA SER A 594 15.21 -2.85 7.27
C SER A 594 15.86 -4.18 6.89
N ALA A 595 16.13 -4.40 5.59
CA ALA A 595 16.52 -5.70 5.05
C ALA A 595 17.67 -5.54 4.04
N PRO A 596 18.94 -5.80 4.43
CA PRO A 596 20.10 -5.57 3.57
C PRO A 596 20.04 -6.24 2.19
N ASN A 597 19.37 -7.40 2.10
CA ASN A 597 19.14 -8.13 0.85
C ASN A 597 18.13 -7.46 -0.10
N LEU A 598 17.25 -6.59 0.40
CA LEU A 598 16.32 -5.77 -0.39
C LEU A 598 16.94 -4.41 -0.70
N ASN A 599 17.58 -3.79 0.30
CA ASN A 599 18.31 -2.52 0.20
C ASN A 599 19.26 -2.47 -1.01
N ARG A 600 20.01 -3.57 -1.21
CA ARG A 600 21.06 -3.77 -2.24
C ARG A 600 20.59 -3.61 -3.69
N TYR A 601 19.29 -3.76 -3.95
CA TYR A 601 18.68 -3.58 -5.26
C TYR A 601 17.56 -2.52 -5.23
N SER A 602 17.41 -1.82 -4.09
CA SER A 602 16.23 -0.99 -3.75
C SER A 602 14.91 -1.67 -4.16
N ALA A 603 14.81 -2.96 -3.82
CA ALA A 603 13.84 -3.88 -4.43
C ALA A 603 12.40 -3.45 -4.16
N THR A 604 12.10 -3.00 -2.94
CA THR A 604 10.75 -2.62 -2.53
C THR A 604 10.33 -1.30 -3.18
N ARG A 605 11.25 -0.34 -3.33
CA ARG A 605 10.98 0.90 -4.09
C ARG A 605 10.71 0.61 -5.57
N ARG A 606 11.49 -0.27 -6.21
CA ARG A 606 11.28 -0.63 -7.64
C ARG A 606 9.96 -1.35 -7.87
N VAL A 607 9.57 -2.25 -6.96
CA VAL A 607 8.25 -2.91 -6.97
C VAL A 607 7.12 -1.87 -6.81
N ALA A 608 7.21 -1.00 -5.80
CA ALA A 608 6.23 0.05 -5.54
C ALA A 608 6.03 0.99 -6.75
N ARG A 609 7.13 1.50 -7.32
CA ARG A 609 7.12 2.32 -8.53
C ARG A 609 6.48 1.62 -9.72
N THR A 610 6.81 0.35 -9.98
CA THR A 610 6.24 -0.44 -11.09
C THR A 610 4.73 -0.57 -10.97
N ILE A 611 4.23 -0.89 -9.76
CA ILE A 611 2.80 -1.09 -9.53
C ILE A 611 2.05 0.23 -9.61
N PHE A 612 2.59 1.32 -9.04
CA PHE A 612 2.04 2.66 -9.24
C PHE A 612 1.97 3.05 -10.73
N MET A 613 3.06 2.86 -11.49
CA MET A 613 3.11 3.17 -12.92
C MET A 613 2.15 2.31 -13.75
N GLY A 614 1.79 1.11 -13.29
CA GLY A 614 0.79 0.26 -13.93
C GLY A 614 -0.65 0.61 -13.58
N THR A 615 -0.98 0.85 -12.31
CA THR A 615 -2.37 0.84 -11.82
C THR A 615 -2.94 2.20 -11.42
N ALA A 616 -2.13 3.24 -11.21
CA ALA A 616 -2.64 4.55 -10.82
C ALA A 616 -3.56 5.21 -11.88
N PRO A 617 -3.28 5.09 -13.20
CA PRO A 617 -4.20 5.56 -14.25
C PRO A 617 -5.56 4.86 -14.23
N THR A 618 -5.58 3.57 -13.89
CA THR A 618 -6.76 2.70 -14.03
C THR A 618 -7.56 2.55 -12.74
N HIS A 619 -7.31 3.36 -11.71
CA HIS A 619 -7.93 3.24 -10.37
C HIS A 619 -9.47 3.31 -10.33
N GLN A 620 -10.12 3.75 -11.40
CA GLN A 620 -11.59 3.77 -11.55
C GLN A 620 -12.15 2.50 -12.23
N GLN A 621 -11.28 1.65 -12.76
CA GLN A 621 -11.61 0.41 -13.47
C GLN A 621 -11.42 -0.79 -12.53
N GLN A 622 -12.46 -1.61 -12.38
CA GLN A 622 -12.42 -2.79 -11.53
C GLN A 622 -11.34 -3.79 -11.98
N ASN A 623 -10.64 -4.37 -11.01
CA ASN A 623 -9.67 -5.47 -11.16
C ASN A 623 -8.44 -5.18 -12.04
N THR A 624 -7.99 -3.93 -12.15
CA THR A 624 -6.81 -3.52 -12.95
C THR A 624 -5.46 -3.59 -12.21
N GLY A 625 -5.28 -4.58 -11.33
CA GLY A 625 -3.98 -4.86 -10.70
C GLY A 625 -3.01 -5.60 -11.62
N LEU A 626 -1.70 -5.51 -11.34
CA LEU A 626 -0.63 -6.30 -11.98
C LEU A 626 -0.44 -7.63 -11.25
N ASP A 627 -0.04 -8.70 -11.94
CA ASP A 627 0.44 -9.94 -11.29
C ASP A 627 1.95 -9.93 -11.00
N ASP A 628 2.41 -10.88 -10.19
CA ASP A 628 3.82 -11.09 -9.83
C ASP A 628 4.78 -11.06 -11.03
N LYS A 629 4.34 -11.57 -12.18
CA LYS A 629 5.17 -11.73 -13.39
C LYS A 629 5.28 -10.42 -14.14
N GLN A 630 4.17 -9.68 -14.26
CA GLN A 630 4.18 -8.31 -14.79
C GLN A 630 5.06 -7.40 -13.90
N ILE A 631 4.97 -7.56 -12.58
CA ILE A 631 5.81 -6.84 -11.61
C ILE A 631 7.29 -7.19 -11.82
N ASN A 632 7.64 -8.48 -11.91
CA ASN A 632 9.01 -8.93 -12.21
C ASN A 632 9.53 -8.34 -13.54
N LEU A 633 8.71 -8.34 -14.60
CA LEU A 633 9.07 -7.78 -15.91
C LEU A 633 9.36 -6.27 -15.84
N GLY A 634 8.72 -5.55 -14.92
CA GLY A 634 8.96 -4.13 -14.67
C GLY A 634 10.13 -3.80 -13.71
N VAL A 635 10.74 -4.79 -13.04
CA VAL A 635 11.80 -4.56 -12.04
C VAL A 635 13.09 -5.35 -12.20
N VAL A 636 13.11 -6.58 -12.73
CA VAL A 636 14.28 -7.46 -12.66
C VAL A 636 15.26 -7.20 -13.81
N GLN A 637 16.52 -6.87 -13.48
CA GLN A 637 17.62 -6.71 -14.44
C GLN A 637 18.59 -7.92 -14.43
N PRO A 638 19.37 -8.16 -15.51
CA PRO A 638 20.28 -9.30 -15.58
C PRO A 638 21.40 -9.25 -14.54
N GLY A 639 21.39 -10.22 -13.63
CA GLY A 639 22.26 -10.31 -12.45
C GLY A 639 21.44 -10.46 -11.16
N GLU A 640 20.22 -9.92 -11.16
CA GLU A 640 19.29 -9.93 -10.03
C GLU A 640 18.45 -11.22 -10.02
N ARG A 641 17.79 -11.53 -8.89
CA ARG A 641 16.99 -12.75 -8.70
C ARG A 641 15.52 -12.42 -8.45
N PRO A 642 14.56 -12.93 -9.25
CA PRO A 642 13.12 -12.62 -9.10
C PRO A 642 12.58 -12.81 -7.68
N ALA A 643 12.97 -13.88 -7.00
CA ALA A 643 12.53 -14.19 -5.63
C ALA A 643 12.83 -13.09 -4.58
N ILE A 644 13.80 -12.19 -4.83
CA ILE A 644 14.09 -11.05 -3.95
C ILE A 644 12.97 -9.99 -4.05
N PHE A 645 12.47 -9.75 -5.26
CA PHE A 645 11.36 -8.84 -5.51
C PHE A 645 10.02 -9.44 -5.04
N GLY A 646 9.87 -10.77 -5.04
CA GLY A 646 8.74 -11.45 -4.40
C GLY A 646 8.68 -11.24 -2.88
N ASP A 647 9.81 -11.31 -2.16
CA ASP A 647 9.82 -10.96 -0.72
C ASP A 647 9.56 -9.46 -0.48
N ALA A 648 10.08 -8.59 -1.35
CA ALA A 648 9.81 -7.15 -1.30
C ALA A 648 8.31 -6.84 -1.49
N LEU A 649 7.67 -7.44 -2.50
CA LEU A 649 6.23 -7.31 -2.78
C LEU A 649 5.39 -7.78 -1.59
N ARG A 650 5.66 -8.97 -1.06
CA ARG A 650 4.97 -9.50 0.12
C ARG A 650 5.09 -8.58 1.34
N ARG A 651 6.26 -7.99 1.58
CA ARG A 651 6.46 -7.02 2.68
C ARG A 651 5.72 -5.71 2.44
N LEU A 652 5.70 -5.23 1.19
CA LEU A 652 4.99 -4.01 0.80
C LEU A 652 3.48 -4.15 1.00
N THR A 653 2.88 -5.22 0.47
CA THR A 653 1.43 -5.54 0.64
C THR A 653 1.01 -5.64 2.11
N ASN A 654 1.92 -6.06 3.00
CA ASN A 654 1.63 -6.20 4.43
C ASN A 654 1.83 -4.90 5.25
N GLN A 655 2.42 -3.84 4.69
CA GLN A 655 2.79 -2.63 5.43
C GLN A 655 2.27 -1.32 4.82
N ALA A 656 2.17 -1.24 3.48
CA ALA A 656 1.71 -0.04 2.81
C ALA A 656 0.21 0.19 3.04
N LYS A 657 -0.17 1.45 3.26
CA LYS A 657 -1.54 1.86 3.57
C LYS A 657 -2.46 1.83 2.35
N PHE A 658 -1.94 2.22 1.19
CA PHE A 658 -2.73 2.36 -0.05
C PHE A 658 -2.54 1.21 -1.04
N MET A 659 -1.82 0.16 -0.63
CA MET A 659 -1.50 -1.01 -1.43
C MET A 659 -2.51 -2.14 -1.17
N HIS A 660 -3.11 -2.66 -2.24
CA HIS A 660 -4.12 -3.72 -2.21
C HIS A 660 -3.62 -4.97 -2.93
N ALA A 661 -4.17 -6.13 -2.56
CA ALA A 661 -3.89 -7.40 -3.20
C ALA A 661 -5.11 -8.32 -3.13
N ASP A 662 -5.48 -8.93 -4.27
CA ASP A 662 -6.52 -9.96 -4.36
C ASP A 662 -6.19 -10.93 -5.51
N LEU A 663 -6.45 -12.23 -5.31
CA LEU A 663 -6.20 -13.31 -6.28
C LEU A 663 -4.84 -13.25 -7.03
N GLY A 664 -3.78 -12.78 -6.38
CA GLY A 664 -2.44 -12.64 -6.99
C GLY A 664 -2.28 -11.43 -7.91
N ARG A 665 -3.20 -10.46 -7.84
CA ARG A 665 -3.15 -9.15 -8.52
C ARG A 665 -2.96 -8.06 -7.47
N TYR A 666 -2.14 -7.05 -7.78
CA TYR A 666 -1.69 -6.00 -6.87
C TYR A 666 -1.90 -4.61 -7.48
N TRP A 667 -2.41 -3.66 -6.69
CA TRP A 667 -2.66 -2.29 -7.15
C TRP A 667 -2.59 -1.26 -6.02
N TYR A 668 -2.33 -0.01 -6.38
CA TYR A 668 -2.61 1.13 -5.50
C TYR A 668 -4.02 1.66 -5.69
N SER A 669 -4.67 2.06 -4.60
CA SER A 669 -5.96 2.75 -4.57
C SER A 669 -5.86 4.01 -3.72
N MET A 670 -6.79 4.96 -3.94
CA MET A 670 -6.97 6.12 -3.05
C MET A 670 -7.66 5.74 -1.72
N SER A 671 -8.27 4.55 -1.65
CA SER A 671 -8.74 3.95 -0.40
C SER A 671 -7.62 3.22 0.35
N ALA A 672 -7.63 3.28 1.68
CA ALA A 672 -6.71 2.48 2.50
C ALA A 672 -7.08 0.98 2.44
N SER A 673 -6.08 0.11 2.53
CA SER A 673 -6.27 -1.34 2.49
C SER A 673 -6.87 -1.89 3.78
N LEU A 674 -7.67 -2.94 3.67
CA LEU A 674 -8.31 -3.60 4.82
C LEU A 674 -7.28 -4.03 5.88
N ASN A 675 -6.15 -4.59 5.45
CA ASN A 675 -5.05 -4.98 6.34
C ASN A 675 -4.51 -3.78 7.15
N ARG A 676 -4.40 -2.60 6.52
CA ARG A 676 -3.94 -1.39 7.20
C ARG A 676 -5.00 -0.84 8.15
N ILE A 677 -6.28 -0.88 7.77
CA ILE A 677 -7.42 -0.49 8.63
C ILE A 677 -7.49 -1.41 9.86
N ALA A 678 -7.29 -2.72 9.67
CA ALA A 678 -7.21 -3.69 10.76
C ALA A 678 -6.04 -3.41 11.70
N ALA A 679 -4.86 -3.08 11.16
CA ALA A 679 -3.69 -2.70 11.96
C ALA A 679 -3.89 -1.37 12.73
N ASP A 680 -4.52 -0.36 12.12
CA ASP A 680 -4.85 0.91 12.81
C ASP A 680 -5.86 0.67 13.95
N LYS A 681 -6.92 -0.11 13.71
CA LYS A 681 -7.90 -0.49 14.75
C LYS A 681 -7.24 -1.34 15.86
N ALA A 682 -6.43 -2.34 15.50
CA ALA A 682 -5.70 -3.19 16.45
C ALA A 682 -4.78 -2.39 17.39
N ALA A 683 -4.11 -1.36 16.87
CA ALA A 683 -3.27 -0.46 17.65
C ALA A 683 -4.06 0.54 18.53
N GLN A 684 -5.35 0.77 18.24
CA GLN A 684 -6.24 1.64 19.01
C GLN A 684 -7.02 0.90 20.11
N ILE A 685 -7.01 -0.44 20.14
CA ILE A 685 -7.70 -1.22 21.17
C ILE A 685 -6.98 -1.12 22.52
N GLU A 686 -7.69 -0.58 23.51
CA GLU A 686 -7.20 -0.46 24.89
C GLU A 686 -6.85 -1.81 25.51
N ALA A 687 -5.74 -1.85 26.26
CA ALA A 687 -5.25 -3.08 26.90
C ALA A 687 -6.27 -3.69 27.87
N ALA A 688 -7.07 -2.88 28.56
CA ALA A 688 -8.12 -3.36 29.47
C ALA A 688 -9.20 -4.18 28.73
N LEU A 689 -9.56 -3.79 27.49
CA LEU A 689 -10.52 -4.55 26.68
C LEU A 689 -9.91 -5.87 26.18
N VAL A 690 -8.63 -5.87 25.80
CA VAL A 690 -7.90 -7.10 25.44
C VAL A 690 -7.90 -8.08 26.61
N ASP A 691 -7.57 -7.60 27.81
CA ASP A 691 -7.41 -8.42 29.00
C ASP A 691 -8.74 -9.02 29.48
N VAL A 692 -9.81 -8.21 29.53
CA VAL A 692 -11.18 -8.71 29.82
C VAL A 692 -11.66 -9.71 28.75
N THR A 693 -11.29 -9.52 27.48
CA THR A 693 -11.62 -10.47 26.41
C THR A 693 -10.87 -11.80 26.59
N ILE A 694 -9.60 -11.76 27.00
CA ILE A 694 -8.79 -12.95 27.28
C ILE A 694 -9.40 -13.77 28.43
N ASP A 695 -9.75 -13.15 29.55
CA ASP A 695 -10.34 -13.87 30.69
C ASP A 695 -11.73 -14.45 30.35
N ALA A 696 -12.51 -13.75 29.51
CA ALA A 696 -13.79 -14.26 29.01
C ALA A 696 -13.63 -15.48 28.08
N GLU A 697 -12.66 -15.47 27.15
CA GLU A 697 -12.37 -16.62 26.28
C GLU A 697 -11.70 -17.77 27.04
N LEU A 698 -10.84 -17.49 28.02
CA LEU A 698 -10.31 -18.49 28.97
C LEU A 698 -11.45 -19.17 29.75
N GLY A 699 -12.39 -18.37 30.25
CA GLY A 699 -13.61 -18.84 30.91
C GLY A 699 -14.42 -19.79 30.02
N LYS A 700 -14.63 -19.44 28.76
CA LYS A 700 -15.31 -20.32 27.77
C LYS A 700 -14.50 -21.59 27.50
N TYR A 701 -13.20 -21.47 27.26
CA TYR A 701 -12.32 -22.60 26.95
C TYR A 701 -12.30 -23.63 28.08
N VAL A 702 -12.02 -23.20 29.31
CA VAL A 702 -11.86 -24.11 30.45
C VAL A 702 -13.19 -24.71 30.88
N ASN A 703 -14.30 -23.95 30.88
CA ASN A 703 -15.62 -24.50 31.21
C ASN A 703 -16.15 -25.45 30.12
N GLY A 704 -15.72 -25.29 28.86
CA GLY A 704 -16.02 -26.19 27.75
C GLY A 704 -15.24 -27.52 27.75
N LEU A 705 -14.27 -27.71 28.67
CA LEU A 705 -13.54 -28.98 28.78
C LEU A 705 -14.40 -30.04 29.49
N ALA A 706 -14.83 -31.06 28.73
CA ALA A 706 -15.54 -32.22 29.25
C ALA A 706 -14.67 -33.09 30.19
N ASP A 707 -13.39 -33.29 29.85
CA ASP A 707 -12.43 -33.99 30.72
C ASP A 707 -11.73 -33.01 31.67
N ARG A 708 -12.10 -33.08 32.96
CA ARG A 708 -11.51 -32.31 34.06
C ARG A 708 -10.37 -33.05 34.79
N GLY A 709 -10.00 -34.25 34.34
CA GLY A 709 -8.98 -35.08 34.96
C GLY A 709 -9.40 -35.60 36.35
N HIS A 710 -8.63 -35.24 37.37
CA HIS A 710 -8.87 -35.63 38.77
C HIS A 710 -9.11 -34.42 39.69
N PHE A 711 -9.60 -33.31 39.13
CA PHE A 711 -10.03 -32.14 39.90
C PHE A 711 -11.54 -32.18 40.13
N ASP A 712 -11.96 -32.20 41.40
CA ASP A 712 -13.38 -32.20 41.79
C ASP A 712 -14.03 -30.84 41.52
N ALA A 713 -13.24 -29.76 41.54
CA ALA A 713 -13.67 -28.42 41.19
C ALA A 713 -12.60 -27.65 40.41
N VAL A 714 -13.04 -26.66 39.63
CA VAL A 714 -12.17 -25.73 38.90
C VAL A 714 -12.65 -24.30 39.16
N GLN A 715 -11.74 -23.40 39.51
CA GLN A 715 -11.97 -21.95 39.48
C GLN A 715 -11.18 -21.37 38.30
N VAL A 716 -11.77 -20.42 37.57
CA VAL A 716 -11.14 -19.81 36.38
C VAL A 716 -11.20 -18.29 36.52
N ALA A 717 -10.05 -17.63 36.33
CA ALA A 717 -9.86 -16.18 36.47
C ALA A 717 -10.58 -15.57 37.69
N PRO A 718 -10.36 -16.07 38.92
CA PRO A 718 -10.93 -15.44 40.11
C PRO A 718 -10.40 -14.02 40.27
N ALA A 719 -11.28 -13.05 40.55
CA ALA A 719 -10.91 -11.65 40.74
C ALA A 719 -10.29 -11.37 42.14
N SER A 720 -10.36 -12.34 43.05
CA SER A 720 -9.64 -12.33 44.34
C SER A 720 -9.66 -13.71 45.02
N SER A 721 -8.82 -13.89 46.04
CA SER A 721 -8.83 -15.08 46.91
C SER A 721 -10.16 -15.35 47.63
N ALA A 722 -11.07 -14.37 47.73
CA ALA A 722 -12.42 -14.56 48.27
C ALA A 722 -13.30 -15.44 47.39
N GLU A 723 -13.09 -15.43 46.06
CA GLU A 723 -13.88 -16.17 45.07
C GLU A 723 -13.50 -17.65 44.97
N VAL A 724 -12.36 -18.06 45.56
CA VAL A 724 -11.91 -19.46 45.63
C VAL A 724 -12.47 -20.08 46.91
N PRO A 725 -13.47 -20.99 46.86
CA PRO A 725 -14.06 -21.59 48.05
C PRO A 725 -13.05 -22.38 48.88
N ASP A 726 -13.28 -22.44 50.19
CA ASP A 726 -12.42 -23.16 51.15
C ASP A 726 -13.23 -24.31 51.75
N GLU A 727 -13.09 -25.50 51.14
CA GLU A 727 -14.00 -26.64 51.33
C GLU A 727 -13.24 -27.98 51.35
N ALA A 728 -13.63 -28.91 52.23
CA ALA A 728 -13.06 -30.26 52.35
C ALA A 728 -13.51 -31.25 51.21
N GLY A 729 -13.96 -30.72 50.08
CA GLY A 729 -14.73 -31.45 49.06
C GLY A 729 -13.90 -32.29 48.09
N GLY A 730 -12.64 -31.91 47.84
CA GLY A 730 -11.80 -32.51 46.80
C GLY A 730 -10.75 -31.52 46.30
N VAL A 731 -9.91 -31.93 45.34
CA VAL A 731 -8.79 -31.10 44.86
C VAL A 731 -9.28 -30.11 43.80
N ARG A 732 -8.97 -28.82 44.02
CA ARG A 732 -9.43 -27.71 43.20
C ARG A 732 -8.28 -27.14 42.36
N ALA A 733 -8.46 -27.12 41.04
CA ALA A 733 -7.58 -26.39 40.15
C ALA A 733 -8.02 -24.91 40.07
N VAL A 734 -7.07 -23.99 40.23
CA VAL A 734 -7.28 -22.54 40.11
C VAL A 734 -6.53 -22.05 38.88
N VAL A 735 -7.24 -21.81 37.79
CA VAL A 735 -6.68 -21.22 36.57
C VAL A 735 -6.63 -19.70 36.76
N LEU A 736 -5.43 -19.14 36.87
CA LEU A 736 -5.22 -17.70 37.08
C LEU A 736 -5.54 -16.91 35.80
N GLY A 737 -6.05 -15.69 35.97
CA GLY A 737 -6.40 -14.78 34.87
C GLY A 737 -5.20 -14.08 34.22
N VAL A 738 -5.47 -13.32 33.17
CA VAL A 738 -4.52 -12.58 32.32
C VAL A 738 -3.56 -11.66 33.09
N GLN A 739 -3.96 -11.16 34.27
CA GLN A 739 -3.16 -10.24 35.07
C GLN A 739 -2.03 -10.92 35.85
N HIS A 740 -2.02 -12.25 35.94
CA HIS A 740 -1.09 -13.01 36.78
C HIS A 740 -0.26 -14.03 35.97
N PRO A 741 0.58 -13.59 35.02
CA PRO A 741 1.42 -14.48 34.24
C PRO A 741 2.63 -15.02 35.03
N HIS A 742 3.16 -16.16 34.60
CA HIS A 742 4.40 -16.72 35.08
C HIS A 742 5.54 -16.52 34.06
N ASN A 743 6.69 -16.08 34.55
CA ASN A 743 7.86 -15.71 33.74
C ASN A 743 9.08 -16.66 33.94
N GLY A 744 8.87 -17.82 34.58
CA GLY A 744 9.93 -18.80 34.88
C GLY A 744 10.76 -18.46 36.11
N ARG A 745 10.23 -17.65 37.05
CA ARG A 745 10.91 -17.25 38.30
C ARG A 745 9.93 -17.24 39.48
N ASP A 746 10.47 -17.49 40.67
CA ASP A 746 9.68 -17.72 41.90
C ASP A 746 8.94 -16.47 42.42
N GLY A 747 9.33 -15.28 41.94
CA GLY A 747 8.70 -13.98 42.23
C GLY A 747 7.78 -13.45 41.13
N SER A 748 7.28 -14.29 40.22
CA SER A 748 6.31 -13.88 39.19
C SER A 748 4.93 -13.55 39.77
N ASP A 749 4.15 -12.71 39.08
CA ASP A 749 2.79 -12.30 39.47
C ASP A 749 1.85 -13.50 39.70
N ALA A 750 1.97 -14.55 38.87
CA ALA A 750 1.28 -15.84 39.08
C ALA A 750 1.49 -16.44 40.48
N LEU A 751 2.72 -16.40 40.99
CA LEU A 751 3.11 -17.01 42.27
C LEU A 751 2.86 -16.08 43.46
N VAL A 752 2.72 -14.77 43.22
CA VAL A 752 2.22 -13.80 44.21
C VAL A 752 0.72 -14.02 44.43
N GLU A 753 -0.07 -14.09 43.36
CA GLU A 753 -1.52 -14.32 43.46
C GLU A 753 -1.83 -15.72 44.00
N ALA A 754 -1.18 -16.76 43.48
CA ALA A 754 -1.31 -18.11 44.02
C ALA A 754 -0.95 -18.20 45.51
N LYS A 755 -0.05 -17.33 46.00
CA LYS A 755 0.32 -17.27 47.43
C LYS A 755 -0.73 -16.56 48.28
N ASP A 756 -1.37 -15.50 47.80
CA ASP A 756 -2.53 -14.93 48.52
C ASP A 756 -3.68 -15.93 48.55
N ILE A 757 -4.05 -16.49 47.39
CA ILE A 757 -5.11 -17.50 47.30
C ILE A 757 -4.81 -18.72 48.18
N LEU A 758 -3.56 -19.19 48.27
CA LEU A 758 -3.20 -20.30 49.14
C LEU A 758 -3.29 -19.96 50.64
N MET A 759 -3.01 -18.71 51.03
CA MET A 759 -2.98 -18.27 52.42
C MET A 759 -4.32 -17.72 52.93
N GLN A 760 -5.14 -17.17 52.05
CA GLN A 760 -6.31 -16.37 52.37
C GLN A 760 -7.56 -16.82 51.59
N ARG A 761 -8.70 -16.45 52.15
CA ARG A 761 -10.00 -16.38 51.52
C ARG A 761 -10.56 -14.99 51.83
N GLY A 762 -10.19 -14.01 51.00
CA GLY A 762 -10.44 -12.60 51.29
C GLY A 762 -9.72 -12.17 52.56
N SER A 763 -10.44 -11.70 53.58
CA SER A 763 -9.86 -11.28 54.86
C SER A 763 -9.65 -12.41 55.89
N THR A 764 -9.93 -13.67 55.53
CA THR A 764 -9.85 -14.81 56.45
C THR A 764 -8.74 -15.80 56.07
N PRO A 765 -7.88 -16.26 57.00
CA PRO A 765 -6.85 -17.26 56.68
C PRO A 765 -7.45 -18.57 56.18
N ARG A 766 -6.96 -19.06 55.03
CA ARG A 766 -7.43 -20.30 54.40
C ARG A 766 -7.08 -21.52 55.24
N VAL A 767 -8.01 -22.48 55.29
CA VAL A 767 -7.92 -23.72 56.07
C VAL A 767 -7.45 -24.89 55.20
N TYR A 768 -8.10 -25.18 54.07
CA TYR A 768 -7.84 -26.39 53.26
C TYR A 768 -6.74 -26.19 52.23
N ARG A 769 -5.59 -25.70 52.68
CA ARG A 769 -4.47 -25.26 51.81
C ARG A 769 -3.91 -26.37 50.94
N ASN A 770 -3.94 -27.62 51.42
CA ASN A 770 -3.44 -28.75 50.63
C ASN A 770 -4.36 -29.15 49.48
N MET A 771 -5.57 -28.57 49.36
CA MET A 771 -6.51 -28.90 48.30
C MET A 771 -6.38 -28.03 47.04
N LEU A 772 -5.45 -27.06 47.01
CA LEU A 772 -5.29 -26.13 45.89
C LEU A 772 -4.08 -26.46 45.02
N VAL A 773 -4.28 -26.39 43.70
CA VAL A 773 -3.22 -26.30 42.68
C VAL A 773 -3.56 -25.21 41.67
N PHE A 774 -2.55 -24.63 41.03
CA PHE A 774 -2.69 -23.42 40.22
C PHE A 774 -2.22 -23.64 38.78
N ILE A 775 -2.88 -23.02 37.81
CA ILE A 775 -2.51 -23.07 36.39
C ILE A 775 -2.37 -21.64 35.87
N ALA A 776 -1.23 -21.31 35.25
CA ALA A 776 -0.87 -19.95 34.85
C ALA A 776 -0.40 -19.83 33.40
N ALA A 777 -0.50 -18.62 32.85
CA ALA A 777 -0.02 -18.29 31.50
C ALA A 777 1.48 -18.00 31.47
N GLU A 778 2.19 -18.44 30.42
CA GLU A 778 3.56 -17.97 30.16
C GLU A 778 3.55 -16.55 29.59
N SER A 779 4.24 -15.59 30.23
CA SER A 779 4.24 -14.16 29.84
C SER A 779 4.43 -13.94 28.33
N ARG A 780 5.48 -14.54 27.74
CA ARG A 780 5.80 -14.40 26.31
C ARG A 780 4.72 -14.96 25.37
N GLN A 781 3.99 -15.98 25.81
CA GLN A 781 2.87 -16.55 25.04
C GLN A 781 1.59 -15.73 25.24
N LEU A 782 1.44 -15.12 26.41
CA LEU A 782 0.37 -14.17 26.70
C LEU A 782 0.49 -12.90 25.86
N ASP A 783 1.70 -12.38 25.64
CA ASP A 783 1.95 -11.26 24.72
C ASP A 783 1.48 -11.61 23.29
N ASN A 784 1.87 -12.78 22.77
CA ASN A 784 1.42 -13.30 21.47
C ASN A 784 -0.12 -13.46 21.39
N LEU A 785 -0.77 -13.79 22.50
CA LEU A 785 -2.23 -13.87 22.60
C LEU A 785 -2.87 -12.47 22.60
N LYS A 786 -2.32 -11.50 23.35
CA LYS A 786 -2.84 -10.12 23.39
C LYS A 786 -2.87 -9.51 21.98
N ASP A 787 -1.86 -9.75 21.16
CA ASP A 787 -1.85 -9.30 19.76
C ASP A 787 -2.81 -10.09 18.85
N ALA A 788 -2.97 -11.40 19.06
CA ALA A 788 -3.98 -12.19 18.34
C ALA A 788 -5.43 -11.75 18.67
N VAL A 789 -5.69 -11.37 19.93
CA VAL A 789 -6.98 -10.82 20.37
C VAL A 789 -7.22 -9.44 19.76
N ARG A 790 -6.21 -8.54 19.74
CA ARG A 790 -6.31 -7.25 19.03
C ARG A 790 -6.68 -7.43 17.56
N ALA A 791 -6.05 -8.38 16.86
CA ALA A 791 -6.35 -8.68 15.46
C ALA A 791 -7.79 -9.21 15.28
N SER A 792 -8.22 -10.18 16.10
CA SER A 792 -9.59 -10.72 16.11
C SER A 792 -10.63 -9.61 16.33
N LEU A 793 -10.45 -8.78 17.35
CA LEU A 793 -11.36 -7.66 17.68
C LEU A 793 -11.40 -6.60 16.58
N ALA A 794 -10.26 -6.25 15.97
CA ALA A 794 -10.17 -5.28 14.89
C ALA A 794 -10.89 -5.75 13.61
N TRP A 795 -10.64 -6.99 13.17
CA TRP A 795 -11.39 -7.59 12.06
C TRP A 795 -12.88 -7.75 12.40
N GLY A 796 -13.19 -8.07 13.66
CA GLY A 796 -14.57 -8.14 14.16
C GLY A 796 -15.29 -6.80 14.12
N GLU A 797 -14.60 -5.68 14.33
CA GLU A 797 -15.15 -4.34 14.11
C GLU A 797 -15.33 -4.05 12.61
N ILE A 798 -14.34 -4.32 11.75
CA ILE A 798 -14.43 -4.11 10.29
C ILE A 798 -15.62 -4.84 9.67
N VAL A 799 -15.86 -6.11 10.05
CA VAL A 799 -16.98 -6.89 9.53
C VAL A 799 -18.33 -6.32 10.00
N ARG A 800 -18.43 -5.82 11.24
CA ARG A 800 -19.62 -5.09 11.74
C ARG A 800 -19.80 -3.74 11.02
N ASP A 801 -18.71 -3.07 10.70
CA ASP A 801 -18.64 -1.77 10.03
C ASP A 801 -18.81 -1.83 8.49
N THR A 802 -19.14 -2.99 7.91
CA THR A 802 -19.18 -3.20 6.44
C THR A 802 -19.88 -2.06 5.68
N GLU A 803 -21.05 -1.62 6.14
CA GLU A 803 -21.80 -0.51 5.55
C GLU A 803 -21.15 0.86 5.84
N ARG A 804 -20.73 1.11 7.08
CA ARG A 804 -20.08 2.37 7.52
C ARG A 804 -18.77 2.65 6.76
N LEU A 805 -18.04 1.60 6.39
CA LEU A 805 -16.81 1.66 5.62
C LEU A 805 -17.02 1.61 4.10
N ASN A 806 -18.27 1.45 3.62
CA ASN A 806 -18.62 1.28 2.21
C ASN A 806 -17.80 0.16 1.51
N LEU A 807 -17.59 -0.97 2.19
CA LEU A 807 -16.79 -2.08 1.67
C LEU A 807 -17.44 -2.70 0.43
N THR A 808 -16.63 -3.05 -0.57
CA THR A 808 -17.10 -3.80 -1.73
C THR A 808 -17.46 -5.25 -1.36
N GLN A 809 -18.09 -5.99 -2.27
CA GLN A 809 -18.45 -7.40 -2.03
C GLN A 809 -17.20 -8.28 -1.79
N SER A 810 -16.11 -8.03 -2.52
CA SER A 810 -14.80 -8.66 -2.32
C SER A 810 -14.17 -8.26 -0.99
N ASP A 811 -14.18 -6.97 -0.64
CA ASP A 811 -13.67 -6.49 0.66
C ASP A 811 -14.42 -7.15 1.83
N SER A 812 -15.74 -7.23 1.76
CA SER A 812 -16.56 -7.86 2.79
C SER A 812 -16.30 -9.37 2.91
N ALA A 813 -15.97 -10.06 1.80
CA ALA A 813 -15.58 -11.46 1.82
C ALA A 813 -14.17 -11.67 2.41
N LEU A 814 -13.20 -10.82 2.03
CA LEU A 814 -11.85 -10.84 2.56
C LEU A 814 -11.82 -10.55 4.07
N ALA A 815 -12.54 -9.53 4.53
CA ALA A 815 -12.66 -9.21 5.96
C ALA A 815 -13.28 -10.34 6.79
N LYS A 816 -14.26 -11.07 6.26
CA LYS A 816 -14.85 -12.26 6.92
C LYS A 816 -13.88 -13.43 6.99
N THR A 817 -13.08 -13.65 5.94
CA THR A 817 -12.04 -14.68 5.92
C THR A 817 -10.95 -14.36 6.95
N GLN A 818 -10.43 -13.13 6.93
CA GLN A 818 -9.44 -12.64 7.90
C GLN A 818 -9.94 -12.69 9.35
N LEU A 819 -11.22 -12.36 9.61
CA LEU A 819 -11.82 -12.55 10.93
C LEU A 819 -11.80 -14.02 11.38
N SER A 820 -12.12 -14.96 10.47
CA SER A 820 -12.07 -16.40 10.77
C SER A 820 -10.65 -16.87 11.10
N GLU A 821 -9.66 -16.46 10.30
CA GLU A 821 -8.24 -16.79 10.51
C GLU A 821 -7.68 -16.19 11.82
N ALA A 822 -8.04 -14.94 12.13
CA ALA A 822 -7.67 -14.28 13.38
C ALA A 822 -8.30 -14.98 14.60
N ASN A 823 -9.55 -15.43 14.50
CA ASN A 823 -10.25 -16.16 15.57
C ASN A 823 -9.62 -17.55 15.84
N GLU A 824 -9.25 -18.31 14.81
CA GLU A 824 -8.54 -19.59 15.01
C GLU A 824 -7.11 -19.39 15.52
N THR A 825 -6.43 -18.31 15.09
CA THR A 825 -5.13 -17.92 15.63
C THR A 825 -5.23 -17.57 17.12
N MET A 826 -6.23 -16.79 17.52
CA MET A 826 -6.52 -16.45 18.91
C MET A 826 -6.78 -17.70 19.76
N LYS A 827 -7.67 -18.59 19.32
CA LYS A 827 -7.95 -19.88 20.00
C LYS A 827 -6.69 -20.74 20.15
N THR A 828 -5.82 -20.74 19.15
CA THR A 828 -4.56 -21.49 19.20
C THR A 828 -3.59 -20.90 20.22
N ARG A 829 -3.38 -19.58 20.22
CA ARG A 829 -2.53 -18.91 21.22
C ARG A 829 -3.09 -19.02 22.65
N LEU A 830 -4.42 -19.06 22.82
CA LEU A 830 -5.06 -19.28 24.12
C LEU A 830 -4.67 -20.64 24.73
N LYS A 831 -4.71 -21.71 23.91
CA LYS A 831 -4.28 -23.07 24.30
C LYS A 831 -2.78 -23.17 24.58
N GLU A 832 -1.96 -22.36 23.91
CA GLU A 832 -0.50 -22.30 24.11
C GLU A 832 -0.07 -21.48 25.33
N ALA A 833 -0.88 -20.49 25.74
CA ALA A 833 -0.50 -19.55 26.81
C ALA A 833 -0.56 -20.20 28.20
N TRP A 834 -1.69 -20.82 28.58
CA TRP A 834 -1.85 -21.49 29.88
C TRP A 834 -1.12 -22.83 29.91
N CYS A 835 0.18 -22.76 30.16
CA CYS A 835 1.09 -23.90 30.09
C CYS A 835 1.94 -24.13 31.35
N TYR A 836 1.73 -23.40 32.45
CA TYR A 836 2.38 -23.70 33.74
C TYR A 836 1.39 -24.31 34.74
N LEU A 837 1.87 -25.32 35.48
CA LEU A 837 1.24 -25.89 36.67
C LEU A 837 2.11 -25.54 37.88
N HIS A 838 1.49 -25.05 38.95
CA HIS A 838 2.14 -24.78 40.23
C HIS A 838 1.37 -25.46 41.37
N TYR A 839 2.08 -26.05 42.33
CA TYR A 839 1.47 -26.59 43.55
C TYR A 839 2.39 -26.45 44.75
N PRO A 840 1.84 -26.25 45.97
CA PRO A 840 2.65 -26.15 47.16
C PRO A 840 3.09 -27.55 47.63
N THR A 841 4.30 -27.61 48.17
CA THR A 841 4.87 -28.78 48.86
C THR A 841 5.62 -28.32 50.12
N GLN A 842 5.78 -29.20 51.10
CA GLN A 842 6.43 -28.87 52.37
C GLN A 842 7.08 -30.14 52.93
N GLU A 843 8.40 -30.13 53.17
CA GLU A 843 9.11 -31.35 53.60
C GLU A 843 8.73 -31.79 55.03
N SER A 844 8.53 -30.82 55.92
CA SER A 844 8.14 -31.06 57.31
C SER A 844 7.30 -29.92 57.89
N ALA A 845 6.57 -30.20 58.98
CA ALA A 845 5.73 -29.24 59.67
C ALA A 845 6.49 -28.02 60.26
N GLN A 846 7.83 -28.03 60.27
CA GLN A 846 8.67 -26.91 60.73
C GLN A 846 9.41 -26.19 59.58
N ALA A 847 9.44 -26.78 58.38
CA ALA A 847 9.97 -26.11 57.19
C ALA A 847 8.94 -25.12 56.63
N ASP A 848 9.42 -24.07 55.96
CA ASP A 848 8.57 -23.32 55.03
C ASP A 848 8.12 -24.24 53.88
N TRP A 849 7.04 -23.84 53.21
CA TRP A 849 6.52 -24.52 52.04
C TRP A 849 7.05 -23.87 50.77
N GLU A 850 7.26 -24.68 49.73
CA GLU A 850 7.86 -24.28 48.46
C GLU A 850 6.91 -24.55 47.28
N TRP A 851 7.10 -23.80 46.19
CA TRP A 851 6.37 -23.99 44.93
C TRP A 851 7.05 -25.01 44.03
N VAL A 852 6.42 -26.17 43.80
CA VAL A 852 6.78 -27.00 42.65
C VAL A 852 6.11 -26.40 41.42
N SER A 853 6.91 -26.11 40.39
CA SER A 853 6.48 -25.45 39.15
C SER A 853 6.93 -26.26 37.94
N GLY A 854 6.03 -26.50 36.98
CA GLY A 854 6.37 -27.26 35.78
C GLY A 854 5.45 -27.02 34.59
N LYS A 855 5.99 -27.17 33.37
CA LYS A 855 5.20 -26.98 32.15
C LYS A 855 4.25 -28.14 31.84
N ILE A 856 3.06 -27.77 31.36
CA ILE A 856 2.02 -28.62 30.77
C ILE A 856 2.21 -28.60 29.24
N PRO A 857 2.10 -29.73 28.52
CA PRO A 857 2.17 -29.73 27.05
C PRO A 857 1.03 -28.92 26.40
N ALA A 858 1.39 -27.96 25.56
CA ALA A 858 0.48 -27.02 24.88
C ALA A 858 -0.36 -27.71 23.78
N GLN A 859 -1.50 -28.26 24.15
CA GLN A 859 -2.46 -28.99 23.30
C GLN A 859 -3.86 -29.01 23.96
N ASP A 860 -4.90 -29.41 23.21
CA ASP A 860 -6.28 -29.53 23.73
C ASP A 860 -6.43 -30.49 24.91
N GLY A 861 -7.15 -30.09 25.96
CA GLY A 861 -7.32 -30.85 27.21
C GLY A 861 -6.41 -30.39 28.36
N LEU A 862 -6.40 -29.07 28.64
CA LEU A 862 -5.56 -28.43 29.66
C LEU A 862 -5.65 -29.11 31.04
N LEU A 863 -6.87 -29.22 31.60
CA LEU A 863 -7.12 -29.81 32.93
C LEU A 863 -6.67 -31.27 33.01
N ALA A 864 -7.00 -32.07 31.99
CA ALA A 864 -6.62 -33.47 31.91
C ALA A 864 -5.09 -33.68 31.89
N ARG A 865 -4.33 -32.84 31.16
CA ARG A 865 -2.85 -32.90 31.20
C ARG A 865 -2.26 -32.35 32.49
N ALA A 866 -2.79 -31.26 33.03
CA ALA A 866 -2.37 -30.73 34.32
C ALA A 866 -2.52 -31.78 35.42
N SER A 867 -3.66 -32.47 35.45
CA SER A 867 -3.93 -33.56 36.39
C SER A 867 -3.01 -34.77 36.18
N LYS A 868 -2.80 -35.24 34.95
CA LYS A 868 -1.87 -36.35 34.65
C LYS A 868 -0.42 -36.03 35.04
N LYS A 869 0.03 -34.79 34.80
CA LYS A 869 1.34 -34.30 35.24
C LYS A 869 1.45 -34.28 36.78
N LEU A 870 0.44 -33.74 37.45
CA LEU A 870 0.37 -33.66 38.91
C LEU A 870 0.43 -35.04 39.58
N VAL A 871 -0.17 -36.08 38.96
CA VAL A 871 -0.03 -37.48 39.42
C VAL A 871 1.36 -38.04 39.15
N ALA A 872 1.92 -37.81 37.96
CA ALA A 872 3.26 -38.30 37.59
C ALA A 872 4.40 -37.68 38.44
N GLU A 873 4.18 -36.49 39.00
CA GLU A 873 5.13 -35.75 39.85
C GLU A 873 4.78 -35.88 41.36
N GLU A 874 3.95 -36.88 41.71
CA GLU A 874 3.39 -37.18 43.04
C GLU A 874 2.69 -36.01 43.78
N GLY A 875 2.48 -34.87 43.11
CA GLY A 875 1.71 -33.74 43.61
C GLY A 875 0.21 -34.02 43.80
N LEU A 876 -0.29 -35.17 43.33
CA LEU A 876 -1.63 -35.69 43.61
C LEU A 876 -1.63 -37.22 43.63
N LEU A 877 -2.05 -37.81 44.75
CA LEU A 877 -2.18 -39.26 44.88
C LEU A 877 -3.62 -39.71 44.57
N VAL A 878 -3.77 -40.44 43.46
CA VAL A 878 -5.01 -41.14 43.08
C VAL A 878 -5.18 -42.47 43.81
N GLU A 879 -4.08 -43.03 44.33
CA GLU A 879 -4.01 -44.23 45.16
C GLU A 879 -2.97 -44.01 46.27
N LEU A 880 -3.19 -44.59 47.45
CA LEU A 880 -2.31 -44.44 48.61
C LEU A 880 -2.17 -45.79 49.31
N GLY A 881 -0.93 -46.31 49.39
CA GLY A 881 -0.65 -47.55 50.12
C GLY A 881 -0.60 -47.33 51.64
N PRO A 882 -1.06 -48.29 52.46
CA PRO A 882 -1.13 -48.13 53.91
C PRO A 882 0.23 -47.83 54.56
N SER A 883 1.31 -48.45 54.07
CA SER A 883 2.67 -48.21 54.58
C SER A 883 3.22 -46.82 54.24
N ARG A 884 2.72 -46.16 53.18
CA ARG A 884 3.06 -44.76 52.88
C ARG A 884 2.32 -43.83 53.83
N LEU A 885 1.00 -44.05 53.99
CA LEU A 885 0.18 -43.32 54.93
C LEU A 885 0.76 -43.41 56.35
N ASP A 886 1.00 -44.62 56.86
CA ASP A 886 1.53 -44.79 58.23
C ASP A 886 2.89 -44.13 58.44
N ARG A 887 3.84 -44.29 57.51
CA ARG A 887 5.15 -43.62 57.58
C ARG A 887 5.01 -42.09 57.71
N ASP A 888 4.05 -41.51 56.99
CA ASP A 888 3.82 -40.07 56.99
C ASP A 888 3.03 -39.64 58.27
N LEU A 889 2.22 -40.53 58.86
CA LEU A 889 1.62 -40.36 60.20
C LEU A 889 2.61 -40.50 61.36
N GLN A 890 3.56 -41.44 61.28
CA GLN A 890 4.59 -41.67 62.32
C GLN A 890 5.46 -40.43 62.52
N LYS A 891 5.75 -39.70 61.44
CA LYS A 891 6.53 -38.45 61.49
C LYS A 891 5.84 -37.33 62.29
N TYR A 892 4.52 -37.15 62.11
CA TYR A 892 3.86 -35.88 62.46
C TYR A 892 2.53 -36.00 63.25
N ILE A 893 1.78 -37.10 63.10
CA ILE A 893 0.37 -37.18 63.55
C ILE A 893 0.17 -38.18 64.70
N TRP A 894 0.87 -39.32 64.70
CA TRP A 894 0.68 -40.36 65.71
C TRP A 894 1.01 -39.89 67.14
N ASN A 895 2.02 -39.03 67.31
CA ASN A 895 2.39 -38.29 68.54
C ASN A 895 1.90 -38.90 69.88
N GLY A 896 2.34 -40.13 70.19
CA GLY A 896 1.96 -40.86 71.41
C GLY A 896 0.51 -41.42 71.48
N LYS A 897 -0.45 -40.91 70.69
CA LYS A 897 -1.85 -41.42 70.66
C LYS A 897 -1.92 -42.93 70.34
N PRO A 898 -2.86 -43.69 70.93
CA PRO A 898 -3.07 -45.12 70.61
C PRO A 898 -3.91 -45.33 69.33
N HIS A 899 -4.80 -44.40 69.02
CA HIS A 899 -5.70 -44.41 67.86
C HIS A 899 -5.90 -42.98 67.30
N LEU A 900 -6.41 -42.87 66.06
CA LEU A 900 -6.70 -41.61 65.36
C LEU A 900 -8.07 -41.71 64.66
N SER A 901 -8.92 -40.69 64.78
CA SER A 901 -10.20 -40.63 64.05
C SER A 901 -9.97 -40.43 62.55
N LEU A 902 -10.71 -41.16 61.72
CA LEU A 902 -10.63 -41.02 60.26
C LEU A 902 -11.12 -39.65 59.77
N LYS A 903 -12.06 -39.02 60.48
CA LYS A 903 -12.46 -37.64 60.23
C LYS A 903 -11.37 -36.64 60.57
N GLU A 904 -10.67 -36.79 61.71
CA GLU A 904 -9.46 -35.97 62.01
C GLU A 904 -8.38 -36.16 60.93
N LEU A 905 -8.13 -37.41 60.52
CA LEU A 905 -7.11 -37.74 59.53
C LEU A 905 -7.40 -37.12 58.15
N ARG A 906 -8.63 -37.25 57.65
CA ARG A 906 -9.08 -36.56 56.43
C ARG A 906 -8.90 -35.05 56.54
N GLU A 907 -9.27 -34.48 57.68
CA GLU A 907 -9.17 -33.05 57.93
C GLU A 907 -7.71 -32.56 57.91
N PHE A 908 -6.79 -33.33 58.49
CA PHE A 908 -5.35 -33.04 58.44
C PHE A 908 -4.77 -33.16 57.02
N LEU A 909 -5.12 -34.22 56.28
CA LEU A 909 -4.69 -34.42 54.88
C LEU A 909 -5.11 -33.24 53.99
N ASN A 910 -6.31 -32.69 54.20
CA ASN A 910 -6.80 -31.55 53.44
C ASN A 910 -6.19 -30.19 53.87
N ARG A 911 -5.80 -30.05 55.14
CA ARG A 911 -5.26 -28.78 55.70
C ARG A 911 -3.76 -28.62 55.50
N TYR A 912 -2.97 -29.67 55.77
CA TYR A 912 -1.53 -29.55 55.94
C TYR A 912 -0.74 -29.94 54.69
N ILE A 913 0.09 -29.02 54.19
CA ILE A 913 0.87 -29.17 52.95
C ILE A 913 1.98 -30.23 53.09
N TYR A 914 2.44 -30.51 54.32
CA TYR A 914 3.41 -31.57 54.63
C TYR A 914 2.81 -32.99 54.65
N LEU A 915 1.50 -33.14 54.43
CA LEU A 915 0.82 -34.43 54.27
C LEU A 915 0.45 -34.68 52.79
N PRO A 916 0.36 -35.95 52.35
CA PRO A 916 0.09 -36.25 50.94
C PRO A 916 -1.28 -35.75 50.48
N ARG A 917 -1.28 -34.96 49.40
CA ARG A 917 -2.49 -34.52 48.70
C ARG A 917 -3.16 -35.71 48.01
N ILE A 918 -4.30 -36.16 48.52
CA ILE A 918 -5.10 -37.24 47.93
C ILE A 918 -6.23 -36.70 47.04
N LYS A 919 -6.59 -37.44 45.99
CA LYS A 919 -7.70 -37.08 45.09
C LYS A 919 -9.02 -36.89 45.82
N SER A 920 -9.48 -37.93 46.53
CA SER A 920 -10.79 -37.95 47.18
C SER A 920 -10.77 -38.84 48.41
N GLN A 921 -11.86 -38.80 49.20
CA GLN A 921 -12.05 -39.63 50.40
C GLN A 921 -11.88 -41.14 50.13
N GLU A 922 -12.18 -41.60 48.91
CA GLU A 922 -12.02 -43.01 48.50
C GLU A 922 -10.57 -43.49 48.58
N VAL A 923 -9.60 -42.59 48.36
CA VAL A 923 -8.16 -42.90 48.42
C VAL A 923 -7.77 -43.27 49.85
N LEU A 924 -8.31 -42.57 50.85
CA LEU A 924 -8.12 -42.88 52.26
C LEU A 924 -8.86 -44.17 52.67
N ILE A 925 -10.12 -44.34 52.23
CA ILE A 925 -10.90 -45.57 52.48
C ILE A 925 -10.15 -46.80 51.96
N LYS A 926 -9.67 -46.76 50.71
CA LYS A 926 -8.88 -47.85 50.10
C LYS A 926 -7.56 -48.09 50.81
N ALA A 927 -6.85 -47.04 51.23
CA ALA A 927 -5.62 -47.17 52.01
C ALA A 927 -5.85 -47.93 53.33
N VAL A 928 -6.94 -47.62 54.04
CA VAL A 928 -7.29 -48.25 55.32
C VAL A 928 -7.80 -49.68 55.13
N GLN A 929 -8.67 -49.92 54.15
CA GLN A 929 -9.14 -51.27 53.81
C GLN A 929 -7.98 -52.19 53.40
N ALA A 930 -7.01 -51.67 52.63
CA ALA A 930 -5.80 -52.39 52.26
C ALA A 930 -4.95 -52.79 53.48
N ALA A 931 -4.89 -51.96 54.54
CA ALA A 931 -4.16 -52.27 55.77
C ALA A 931 -4.70 -53.52 56.49
N VAL A 932 -6.04 -53.71 56.51
CA VAL A 932 -6.69 -54.78 57.27
C VAL A 932 -7.06 -56.02 56.43
N SER A 933 -7.01 -55.90 55.09
CA SER A 933 -7.31 -56.99 54.15
C SER A 933 -6.26 -58.10 54.10
N GLY A 934 -5.01 -57.82 54.48
CA GLY A 934 -3.89 -58.75 54.34
C GLY A 934 -3.92 -59.95 55.28
N ILE A 935 -3.22 -61.03 54.90
CA ILE A 935 -3.03 -62.23 55.75
C ILE A 935 -2.19 -61.91 56.99
N LEU A 936 -1.22 -61.01 56.85
CA LEU A 936 -0.47 -60.43 57.96
C LEU A 936 -1.10 -59.08 58.34
N PRO A 937 -1.08 -58.69 59.64
CA PRO A 937 -1.49 -57.35 60.07
C PRO A 937 -0.78 -56.23 59.30
N GLY A 938 -1.53 -55.21 58.91
CA GLY A 938 -0.99 -53.99 58.31
C GLY A 938 -0.26 -53.08 59.30
N PRO A 939 0.24 -51.92 58.83
CA PRO A 939 0.94 -50.95 59.68
C PRO A 939 0.02 -50.24 60.69
N PHE A 940 -1.30 -50.37 60.54
CA PHE A 940 -2.32 -50.01 61.53
C PHE A 940 -3.57 -50.88 61.30
N ALA A 941 -4.38 -51.04 62.34
CA ALA A 941 -5.69 -51.67 62.32
C ALA A 941 -6.81 -50.63 62.14
N TYR A 942 -8.03 -51.09 61.88
CA TYR A 942 -9.25 -50.26 61.82
C TYR A 942 -10.22 -50.69 62.93
N ALA A 943 -11.00 -49.76 63.48
CA ALA A 943 -12.15 -50.07 64.31
C ALA A 943 -13.31 -49.10 64.03
N GLU A 944 -14.54 -49.60 64.10
CA GLU A 944 -15.77 -48.83 63.87
C GLU A 944 -15.99 -47.77 64.96
N ARG A 945 -15.62 -48.08 66.21
CA ARG A 945 -15.66 -47.11 67.32
C ARG A 945 -14.78 -47.49 68.51
N TRP A 946 -14.26 -46.48 69.22
CA TRP A 946 -13.73 -46.63 70.58
C TRP A 946 -14.84 -46.45 71.64
N ASP A 947 -14.98 -47.40 72.58
CA ASP A 947 -15.84 -47.23 73.75
C ASP A 947 -15.03 -46.88 75.00
N GLU A 948 -15.08 -45.61 75.40
CA GLU A 948 -14.42 -45.07 76.59
C GLU A 948 -14.87 -45.77 77.90
N LYS A 949 -16.09 -46.35 77.95
CA LYS A 949 -16.63 -46.95 79.19
C LYS A 949 -16.09 -48.34 79.47
N THR A 950 -15.81 -49.11 78.42
CA THR A 950 -15.24 -50.47 78.52
C THR A 950 -13.75 -50.51 78.22
N GLY A 951 -13.20 -49.47 77.58
CA GLY A 951 -11.82 -49.47 77.09
C GLY A 951 -11.62 -50.44 75.93
N THR A 952 -12.62 -50.60 75.06
CA THR A 952 -12.59 -51.57 73.96
C THR A 952 -12.79 -50.95 72.58
N TYR A 953 -12.19 -51.60 71.57
CA TYR A 953 -12.34 -51.26 70.16
C TYR A 953 -13.45 -52.11 69.54
N LEU A 954 -14.58 -51.47 69.22
CA LEU A 954 -15.72 -52.12 68.56
C LEU A 954 -15.45 -52.20 67.05
N GLY A 955 -15.75 -53.36 66.45
CA GLY A 955 -15.46 -53.62 65.02
C GLY A 955 -13.97 -53.69 64.68
N LEU A 956 -13.10 -54.07 65.64
CA LEU A 956 -11.65 -54.11 65.46
C LEU A 956 -11.20 -55.12 64.37
N ALA A 957 -10.76 -54.59 63.23
CA ALA A 957 -10.23 -55.31 62.09
C ALA A 957 -8.69 -55.18 62.03
N ILE A 958 -7.98 -56.31 62.10
CA ILE A 958 -6.49 -56.33 62.19
C ILE A 958 -5.85 -57.00 60.96
N SER A 959 -6.39 -58.13 60.50
CA SER A 959 -5.95 -58.90 59.33
C SER A 959 -7.14 -59.71 58.79
N HIS A 960 -7.02 -60.24 57.57
CA HIS A 960 -8.04 -61.03 56.87
C HIS A 960 -9.41 -60.34 56.67
N ALA A 961 -9.51 -59.04 56.98
CA ALA A 961 -10.76 -58.30 57.03
C ALA A 961 -11.07 -57.57 55.71
N GLY A 962 -10.92 -58.25 54.57
CA GLY A 962 -11.10 -57.65 53.25
C GLY A 962 -12.50 -57.07 53.01
N ASN A 963 -13.52 -57.59 53.71
CA ASN A 963 -14.91 -57.13 53.65
C ASN A 963 -15.25 -56.02 54.67
N ALA A 964 -14.27 -55.46 55.38
CA ALA A 964 -14.51 -54.39 56.36
C ALA A 964 -15.04 -53.11 55.66
N VAL A 965 -16.19 -52.61 56.12
CA VAL A 965 -16.82 -51.40 55.59
C VAL A 965 -16.20 -50.18 56.28
N VAL A 966 -15.14 -49.62 55.69
CA VAL A 966 -14.45 -48.45 56.22
C VAL A 966 -15.26 -47.18 55.92
N VAL A 967 -15.75 -46.52 56.97
CA VAL A 967 -16.45 -45.22 56.91
C VAL A 967 -15.53 -44.09 57.39
N ILE A 968 -15.74 -42.86 56.92
CA ILE A 968 -15.04 -41.66 57.43
C ILE A 968 -16.06 -40.79 58.18
N ASP A 969 -16.21 -41.07 59.47
CA ASP A 969 -17.01 -40.29 60.42
C ASP A 969 -16.20 -39.99 61.70
N SER A 970 -16.86 -39.47 62.74
CA SER A 970 -16.22 -39.14 64.03
C SER A 970 -15.72 -40.36 64.79
N ASP A 971 -16.44 -41.47 64.66
CA ASP A 971 -16.39 -42.64 65.54
C ASP A 971 -15.36 -43.65 65.03
N SER A 972 -15.30 -43.80 63.70
CA SER A 972 -14.37 -44.63 62.95
C SER A 972 -12.91 -44.19 63.15
N ILE A 973 -12.07 -45.14 63.53
CA ILE A 973 -10.68 -44.90 63.96
C ILE A 973 -9.69 -45.90 63.35
N ILE A 974 -8.44 -45.47 63.18
CA ILE A 974 -7.28 -46.35 62.99
C ILE A 974 -6.53 -46.53 64.31
N VAL A 975 -6.01 -47.73 64.55
CA VAL A 975 -5.39 -48.16 65.82
C VAL A 975 -3.99 -48.67 65.54
N LYS A 976 -3.00 -48.34 66.38
CA LYS A 976 -1.63 -48.85 66.21
C LYS A 976 -1.58 -50.39 66.36
N PRO A 977 -0.67 -51.11 65.67
CA PRO A 977 -0.64 -52.58 65.69
C PRO A 977 -0.41 -53.18 67.08
N ASP A 978 0.45 -52.58 67.90
CA ASP A 978 0.75 -53.00 69.27
C ASP A 978 -0.48 -52.89 70.19
N VAL A 979 -1.22 -51.78 70.08
CA VAL A 979 -2.50 -51.58 70.77
C VAL A 979 -3.56 -52.55 70.24
N ALA A 980 -3.69 -52.69 68.92
CA ALA A 980 -4.70 -53.55 68.30
C ALA A 980 -4.51 -55.04 68.65
N GLU A 981 -3.28 -55.54 68.64
CA GLU A 981 -2.95 -56.91 69.07
C GLU A 981 -3.25 -57.12 70.57
N THR A 982 -2.99 -56.13 71.42
CA THR A 982 -3.33 -56.16 72.85
C THR A 982 -4.85 -56.25 73.09
N HIS A 983 -5.67 -55.75 72.16
CA HIS A 983 -7.13 -55.82 72.18
C HIS A 983 -7.73 -56.86 71.22
N ARG A 984 -6.92 -57.79 70.66
CA ARG A 984 -7.43 -58.86 69.77
C ARG A 984 -8.46 -59.73 70.51
N PRO A 985 -9.68 -59.92 69.97
CA PRO A 985 -10.67 -60.79 70.60
C PRO A 985 -10.18 -62.24 70.61
N SER A 986 -10.21 -62.88 71.78
CA SER A 986 -9.89 -64.30 71.93
C SER A 986 -10.99 -65.17 71.31
N PRO A 987 -10.65 -66.24 70.57
CA PRO A 987 -11.65 -67.12 69.99
C PRO A 987 -12.42 -67.89 71.07
N VAL A 988 -13.75 -67.90 70.97
CA VAL A 988 -14.63 -68.69 71.83
C VAL A 988 -14.50 -70.18 71.43
N PRO A 989 -14.24 -71.11 72.37
CA PRO A 989 -14.19 -72.55 72.06
C PRO A 989 -15.56 -73.11 71.67
N PRO A 990 -15.65 -74.06 70.72
CA PRO A 990 -16.87 -74.82 70.47
C PRO A 990 -17.06 -75.93 71.52
N GLU A 991 -18.23 -76.00 72.14
CA GLU A 991 -18.64 -77.14 72.99
C GLU A 991 -19.21 -78.30 72.15
N PRO A 992 -19.19 -79.56 72.65
CA PRO A 992 -19.07 -80.71 71.76
C PRO A 992 -20.18 -81.80 71.86
N THR A 993 -20.17 -82.67 70.84
CA THR A 993 -20.74 -84.04 70.77
C THR A 993 -22.28 -84.24 70.77
N GLY A 994 -22.75 -85.02 69.79
CA GLY A 994 -24.18 -85.42 69.64
C GLY A 994 -24.45 -86.45 68.52
N ASN A 995 -23.48 -87.33 68.23
CA ASN A 995 -23.61 -88.48 67.31
C ASN A 995 -24.48 -89.62 67.93
N PRO A 996 -24.88 -90.69 67.20
CA PRO A 996 -24.57 -91.10 65.81
C PRO A 996 -25.88 -91.44 65.00
N ASP A 997 -26.01 -92.29 63.96
CA ASP A 997 -25.11 -93.09 63.08
C ASP A 997 -25.82 -93.43 61.73
N GLU A 998 -25.12 -94.16 60.84
CA GLU A 998 -25.59 -95.10 59.76
C GLU A 998 -26.63 -94.60 58.70
N ALA A 999 -26.48 -94.86 57.38
CA ALA A 999 -25.54 -95.71 56.64
C ALA A 999 -25.26 -95.24 55.18
N THR A 1000 -24.27 -95.91 54.56
CA THR A 1000 -23.97 -96.15 53.11
C THR A 1000 -25.18 -95.98 52.16
N GLU A 1001 -25.07 -95.41 50.94
CA GLU A 1001 -24.25 -95.88 49.81
C GLU A 1001 -23.74 -94.79 48.82
N THR A 1002 -22.99 -95.22 47.80
CA THR A 1002 -22.17 -94.41 46.88
C THR A 1002 -22.73 -94.20 45.47
N SER A 1003 -22.34 -93.07 44.87
CA SER A 1003 -22.12 -92.82 43.41
C SER A 1003 -23.32 -92.59 42.47
N GLY A 1004 -23.09 -91.82 41.40
CA GLY A 1004 -23.98 -91.68 40.23
C GLY A 1004 -24.34 -90.23 39.89
N GLU A 1005 -23.89 -89.72 38.72
CA GLU A 1005 -24.18 -88.36 38.25
C GLU A 1005 -25.35 -88.28 37.24
N THR A 1006 -25.98 -87.10 37.19
CA THR A 1006 -26.70 -86.52 36.02
C THR A 1006 -27.87 -87.28 35.36
N SER A 1007 -29.10 -86.87 35.70
CA SER A 1007 -30.25 -86.65 34.79
C SER A 1007 -31.39 -85.95 35.58
N GLY A 1008 -32.39 -85.28 35.00
CA GLY A 1008 -32.68 -85.01 33.59
C GLY A 1008 -34.08 -85.48 33.19
N SER A 1009 -35.04 -84.53 33.02
CA SER A 1009 -36.44 -84.79 32.58
C SER A 1009 -37.32 -85.62 33.55
N GLN A 1010 -38.65 -85.71 33.44
CA GLN A 1010 -39.70 -84.75 33.00
C GLN A 1010 -41.12 -85.26 33.41
N ASN A 1011 -42.12 -84.37 33.32
CA ASN A 1011 -43.55 -84.61 33.01
C ASN A 1011 -44.41 -85.64 33.80
N THR A 1012 -45.51 -85.13 34.37
CA THR A 1012 -46.92 -85.56 34.11
C THR A 1012 -47.88 -84.58 34.82
N GLY A 1013 -49.09 -84.24 34.34
CA GLY A 1013 -49.74 -84.49 33.03
C GLY A 1013 -51.20 -83.97 33.00
N GLY A 1014 -51.65 -83.41 31.84
CA GLY A 1014 -53.02 -82.92 31.56
C GLY A 1014 -53.37 -81.53 32.15
N THR A 1015 -54.35 -80.74 31.67
CA THR A 1015 -55.28 -80.71 30.49
C THR A 1015 -56.04 -79.35 30.53
N SER A 1016 -56.65 -78.72 29.51
CA SER A 1016 -56.98 -79.05 28.11
C SER A 1016 -57.27 -77.77 27.26
N GLU A 1017 -57.41 -77.94 25.93
CA GLU A 1017 -58.26 -77.21 24.96
C GLU A 1017 -58.09 -75.70 24.60
N SER A 1018 -57.75 -75.50 23.31
CA SER A 1018 -58.27 -74.51 22.32
C SER A 1018 -58.24 -72.98 22.56
N THR A 1019 -57.14 -72.35 22.10
CA THR A 1019 -57.10 -71.30 21.04
C THR A 1019 -58.25 -70.28 20.87
N THR A 1020 -57.97 -68.98 21.05
CA THR A 1020 -57.84 -67.98 19.94
C THR A 1020 -57.36 -66.60 20.44
N THR A 1021 -57.19 -65.64 19.52
CA THR A 1021 -56.42 -64.39 19.62
C THR A 1021 -57.07 -63.19 20.36
N GLU A 1022 -56.20 -62.32 20.88
CA GLU A 1022 -56.10 -60.85 20.60
C GLU A 1022 -56.21 -59.81 21.75
N LYS A 1023 -55.43 -58.73 21.57
CA LYS A 1023 -55.47 -57.36 22.18
C LYS A 1023 -54.92 -57.14 23.60
N ARG A 1024 -54.58 -55.86 23.85
CA ARG A 1024 -53.65 -55.35 24.88
C ARG A 1024 -54.37 -54.70 26.08
N PRO A 1025 -53.82 -54.74 27.30
CA PRO A 1025 -54.00 -53.68 28.29
C PRO A 1025 -53.29 -52.40 27.83
N THR A 1026 -53.94 -51.24 27.93
CA THR A 1026 -53.49 -49.98 27.27
C THR A 1026 -53.25 -48.82 28.24
N ARG A 1027 -53.15 -49.06 29.55
CA ARG A 1027 -52.89 -48.02 30.55
C ARG A 1027 -52.03 -48.53 31.70
N PHE A 1028 -50.84 -47.96 31.85
CA PHE A 1028 -50.13 -47.89 33.13
C PHE A 1028 -50.47 -46.56 33.79
N ALA A 1029 -50.53 -46.53 35.11
CA ALA A 1029 -50.66 -45.32 35.91
C ALA A 1029 -49.91 -45.52 37.22
N GLY A 1030 -49.07 -44.55 37.60
CA GLY A 1030 -48.28 -44.59 38.82
C GLY A 1030 -47.81 -43.19 39.18
N THR A 1031 -47.95 -42.84 40.45
CA THR A 1031 -47.50 -41.57 41.01
C THR A 1031 -46.15 -41.77 41.69
N VAL A 1032 -45.21 -40.85 41.47
CA VAL A 1032 -43.91 -40.80 42.15
C VAL A 1032 -43.85 -39.52 42.98
N MET A 1033 -43.48 -39.62 44.25
CA MET A 1033 -43.13 -38.45 45.05
C MET A 1033 -41.69 -38.02 44.73
N VAL A 1034 -41.51 -36.73 44.46
CA VAL A 1034 -40.20 -36.11 44.21
C VAL A 1034 -39.87 -35.21 45.40
N SER A 1035 -38.60 -35.21 45.84
CA SER A 1035 -38.17 -34.39 46.97
C SER A 1035 -38.23 -32.90 46.63
N ALA A 1036 -38.80 -32.10 47.53
CA ALA A 1036 -38.96 -30.65 47.36
C ALA A 1036 -37.63 -29.88 47.24
N GLU A 1037 -36.49 -30.50 47.59
CA GLU A 1037 -35.20 -29.81 47.66
C GLU A 1037 -34.56 -29.54 46.28
N ARG A 1038 -34.79 -30.38 45.25
CA ARG A 1038 -34.15 -30.23 43.90
C ARG A 1038 -35.00 -30.72 42.71
N PRO A 1039 -36.25 -30.25 42.51
CA PRO A 1039 -37.16 -30.76 41.46
C PRO A 1039 -36.62 -30.65 40.02
N ALA A 1040 -35.70 -29.73 39.73
CA ALA A 1040 -35.17 -29.51 38.39
C ALA A 1040 -34.29 -30.66 37.84
N ARG A 1041 -33.70 -31.50 38.69
CA ARG A 1041 -32.81 -32.58 38.24
C ARG A 1041 -33.60 -33.80 37.75
N ASP A 1042 -34.62 -34.18 38.51
CA ASP A 1042 -35.38 -35.40 38.28
C ASP A 1042 -36.38 -35.21 37.12
N MET A 1043 -36.91 -33.99 36.98
CA MET A 1043 -37.75 -33.61 35.85
C MET A 1043 -37.00 -33.66 34.50
N HIS A 1044 -35.68 -33.42 34.48
CA HIS A 1044 -34.87 -33.56 33.26
C HIS A 1044 -34.75 -35.03 32.84
N GLN A 1045 -34.52 -35.95 33.78
CA GLN A 1045 -34.50 -37.40 33.51
C GLN A 1045 -35.87 -37.90 33.01
N ILE A 1046 -36.99 -37.37 33.52
CA ILE A 1046 -38.33 -37.73 33.03
C ILE A 1046 -38.55 -37.24 31.59
N VAL A 1047 -38.02 -36.07 31.22
CA VAL A 1047 -38.06 -35.58 29.84
C VAL A 1047 -37.22 -36.45 28.91
N GLU A 1048 -35.94 -36.66 29.23
CA GLU A 1048 -34.96 -37.40 28.42
C GLU A 1048 -35.33 -38.89 28.26
N ALA A 1049 -35.76 -39.54 29.35
CA ALA A 1049 -36.07 -40.98 29.34
C ALA A 1049 -37.50 -41.34 28.86
N ILE A 1050 -38.46 -40.40 28.89
CA ILE A 1050 -39.86 -40.69 28.58
C ILE A 1050 -40.45 -39.72 27.53
N VAL A 1051 -40.33 -38.41 27.71
CA VAL A 1051 -40.97 -37.44 26.78
C VAL A 1051 -40.29 -37.43 25.41
N GLU A 1052 -38.96 -37.47 25.35
CA GLU A 1052 -38.22 -37.54 24.09
C GLU A 1052 -38.45 -38.88 23.36
N GLN A 1053 -38.54 -39.99 24.10
CA GLN A 1053 -38.87 -41.30 23.53
C GLN A 1053 -40.30 -41.36 22.95
N LEU A 1054 -41.24 -40.58 23.50
CA LEU A 1054 -42.62 -40.48 23.00
C LEU A 1054 -42.74 -39.53 21.80
N THR A 1055 -42.03 -38.40 21.80
CA THR A 1055 -42.12 -37.38 20.73
C THR A 1055 -41.42 -37.77 19.42
N ILE A 1056 -40.57 -38.80 19.44
CA ILE A 1056 -40.02 -39.44 18.23
C ILE A 1056 -41.11 -40.18 17.41
N ILE A 1057 -42.28 -40.46 18.00
CA ILE A 1057 -43.39 -41.17 17.34
C ILE A 1057 -44.29 -40.18 16.57
N PRO A 1058 -44.40 -40.25 15.23
CA PRO A 1058 -45.18 -39.30 14.46
C PRO A 1058 -46.67 -39.32 14.81
N GLY A 1059 -47.20 -38.19 15.30
CA GLY A 1059 -48.63 -38.00 15.60
C GLY A 1059 -49.01 -38.04 17.08
N SER A 1060 -48.07 -38.09 18.03
CA SER A 1060 -48.38 -38.02 19.46
C SER A 1060 -48.67 -36.59 19.95
N ASP A 1061 -49.82 -36.36 20.57
CA ASP A 1061 -50.10 -35.17 21.40
C ASP A 1061 -49.82 -35.52 22.87
N VAL A 1062 -48.77 -34.91 23.45
CA VAL A 1062 -48.27 -35.22 24.80
C VAL A 1062 -48.55 -34.02 25.72
N LYS A 1063 -49.35 -34.23 26.77
CA LYS A 1063 -49.73 -33.20 27.73
C LYS A 1063 -49.25 -33.56 29.13
N LEU A 1064 -48.51 -32.64 29.73
CA LEU A 1064 -48.02 -32.71 31.10
C LEU A 1064 -48.91 -31.83 31.99
N ARG A 1065 -49.34 -32.34 33.15
CA ARG A 1065 -50.02 -31.57 34.19
C ARG A 1065 -49.19 -31.70 35.47
N LEU A 1066 -48.82 -30.56 36.05
CA LEU A 1066 -48.15 -30.48 37.35
C LEU A 1066 -49.19 -30.07 38.40
N GLU A 1067 -49.20 -30.75 39.53
CA GLU A 1067 -50.11 -30.52 40.65
C GLU A 1067 -49.25 -30.42 41.93
N ILE A 1068 -49.57 -29.47 42.81
CA ILE A 1068 -48.75 -29.12 43.97
C ILE A 1068 -49.66 -28.97 45.18
N GLU A 1069 -49.58 -29.93 46.09
CA GLU A 1069 -50.33 -29.98 47.33
C GLU A 1069 -49.35 -29.90 48.51
N ALA A 1070 -49.69 -29.13 49.56
CA ALA A 1070 -48.81 -28.91 50.70
C ALA A 1070 -49.63 -28.59 51.97
N GLU A 1071 -49.62 -29.52 52.93
CA GLU A 1071 -50.23 -29.32 54.25
C GLU A 1071 -49.27 -28.60 55.20
N VAL A 1072 -49.74 -27.55 55.89
CA VAL A 1072 -48.91 -26.70 56.77
C VAL A 1072 -49.54 -26.60 58.16
N PRO A 1073 -49.20 -27.50 59.11
CA PRO A 1073 -49.89 -27.60 60.41
C PRO A 1073 -49.80 -26.37 61.32
N SER A 1074 -48.87 -25.44 61.06
CA SER A 1074 -48.74 -24.16 61.77
C SER A 1074 -49.61 -23.03 61.18
N GLY A 1075 -50.27 -23.26 60.05
CA GLY A 1075 -50.80 -22.23 59.17
C GLY A 1075 -49.71 -21.49 58.38
N LEU A 1076 -50.12 -20.79 57.33
CA LEU A 1076 -49.27 -19.92 56.50
C LEU A 1076 -49.44 -18.45 56.88
N ASP A 1077 -48.35 -17.69 56.93
CA ASP A 1077 -48.41 -16.24 57.16
C ASP A 1077 -48.93 -15.48 55.91
N ARG A 1078 -49.54 -14.31 56.13
CA ARG A 1078 -50.16 -13.51 55.05
C ARG A 1078 -49.18 -13.01 53.99
N ALA A 1079 -47.89 -12.83 54.30
CA ALA A 1079 -46.89 -12.45 53.30
C ALA A 1079 -46.51 -13.66 52.43
N LYS A 1080 -46.41 -14.86 53.03
CA LYS A 1080 -46.20 -16.12 52.31
C LYS A 1080 -47.34 -16.42 51.35
N VAL A 1081 -48.60 -16.38 51.83
CA VAL A 1081 -49.79 -16.60 50.99
C VAL A 1081 -49.83 -15.63 49.82
N ARG A 1082 -49.60 -14.33 50.07
CA ARG A 1082 -49.55 -13.32 49.01
C ARG A 1082 -48.47 -13.61 47.97
N THR A 1083 -47.26 -13.93 48.39
CA THR A 1083 -46.12 -14.22 47.49
C THR A 1083 -46.41 -15.47 46.63
N LEU A 1084 -47.00 -16.51 47.21
CA LEU A 1084 -47.37 -17.73 46.49
C LEU A 1084 -48.45 -17.44 45.43
N VAL A 1085 -49.49 -16.67 45.78
CA VAL A 1085 -50.57 -16.31 44.84
C VAL A 1085 -50.06 -15.36 43.74
N GLU A 1086 -49.21 -14.38 44.05
CA GLU A 1086 -48.59 -13.49 43.05
C GLU A 1086 -47.73 -14.31 42.07
N ASN A 1087 -46.85 -15.18 42.56
CA ASN A 1087 -46.00 -16.02 41.71
C ASN A 1087 -46.80 -17.04 40.87
N ALA A 1088 -47.84 -17.67 41.42
CA ALA A 1088 -48.68 -18.60 40.68
C ALA A 1088 -49.43 -17.92 39.52
N ASN A 1089 -49.79 -16.64 39.67
CA ASN A 1089 -50.35 -15.84 38.58
C ASN A 1089 -49.30 -15.57 37.48
N THR A 1090 -48.08 -15.16 37.85
CA THR A 1090 -46.98 -14.91 36.91
C THR A 1090 -46.56 -16.17 36.14
N LEU A 1091 -46.70 -17.34 36.76
CA LEU A 1091 -46.37 -18.65 36.17
C LEU A 1091 -47.56 -19.35 35.49
N GLY A 1092 -48.73 -18.70 35.41
CA GLY A 1092 -49.86 -19.17 34.57
C GLY A 1092 -50.64 -20.37 35.11
N PHE A 1093 -50.73 -20.56 36.43
CA PHE A 1093 -51.48 -21.67 37.03
C PHE A 1093 -52.99 -21.56 36.72
N ILE A 1094 -53.56 -22.67 36.24
CA ILE A 1094 -54.90 -22.72 35.61
C ILE A 1094 -56.03 -22.80 36.66
N GLU A 1095 -55.82 -23.58 37.72
CA GLU A 1095 -56.72 -23.71 38.88
C GLU A 1095 -55.92 -23.38 40.15
N LYS A 1096 -56.56 -22.72 41.13
CA LYS A 1096 -55.91 -22.27 42.38
C LYS A 1096 -56.93 -22.03 43.49
N SER A 1097 -56.62 -22.53 44.67
CA SER A 1097 -57.31 -22.24 45.94
C SER A 1097 -56.28 -22.21 47.08
N VAL A 1098 -56.63 -21.52 48.16
CA VAL A 1098 -55.95 -21.57 49.46
C VAL A 1098 -57.07 -21.46 50.48
N GLU A 1099 -57.21 -22.45 51.35
CA GLU A 1099 -58.22 -22.50 52.42
C GLU A 1099 -57.59 -22.20 53.79
#